data_AF-A0A814I5S8-F1
#
_entry.id   AF-A0A814I5S8-F1
#
_cell.length_a   1.000
_cell.length_b   1.000
_cell.length_c   1.000
_cell.angle_alpha   90.00
_cell.angle_beta   90.00
_cell.angle_gamma   90.00
#
_symmetry.space_group_name_H-M   'P 1'
#
loop_
_entity.id
_entity.type
_entity.pdbx_description
1 polymer ?
#
loop_
_entity_poly.entity_id
_entity_poly.type
_entity_poly.pdbx_seq_one_letter_code
_entity_poly.pdbx_strand_id
1 'polypeptide(L)'
;MIAEKIAIEAALKSKQQEMEWTQTHIILFSSFTEHLIIDQRHISSLLAPFYEDMGDIALLEWLGFNPDFERIPDNFIRREKRETYVLPMEINDTMEEMQEDEFNEEDEEEERRRHDDDINLEEYEQTTRNLTDRRISSKVEISSRRARQTVQNQGNNNDRFIRYIIENPTTLNDETVNRIKDNVWQLHMEERYDLYRYWLFKYRQHLQNSLENQSRGYNLTVSILDQYRQEEDYYLLKDNIIVAMTTTCAAKYHNVLEKLQSKIVIVEEAAAIFEAHIITALSTKCEHLILIGDHVQLKPNPSVYRLAVKYQIDVSLFERLIKNKFPNVRLNIQHRMRPEIACLMKYFYDDLEDHINVESERAPVRGVDSNIFFINHNHMEANVDDGRSYRNEFEAKYVIELAEYLIKQGYEPQQITVLVMYLGQRQFIAKQVKQRKLLYGVRIMVTDNYQGEENDIIILSLVRNNPEKNIGFLKTHNRICVSLSRARCGLFVIGNMTLLAEVDEMWKQIVASVSETNNIGNGLSLSCRQHSRNKFIADKPESFAQRPEGGCRQTCDARLPCGHHCERMCHNYDFEHKDIVCRKQCPERLPCGHPCKKQCHIETPNEHERCRAFVEKAIPECGHQIRIECYQTPTASNCKKSSLQRLDCGHVVDVPCRISSSPSELKRFFCPKPCGEMLACEHKCIGKCGDCRAGKLHIPCGEKCERELICSHICKAPCATNCPPCSRACETRCVHSRCKRNCGEICTPCIEPCAYKCKHLRCTRLCSEPCDRGPCNEPCHRKLRCGHTCIGICGEPCPPQCRQCDKSRVQDIFFGTEDEPNARFVFLPDCGHIIVVTKLDQWIKNFENDPDNKTAIRFPECPRCRQKIYRCVRYMPILNRVHESISQVKRKILGNKPRQEMAYQRTQLIAEYEKIQRNLKEINLVQSTRDLFSKLYKDNQFFSDDMFNLMTNTLAFLNEMDAILTDGRKKLQESVFEDLVNAPLRHIVKYLSAQRQDRNFAEQQLKDIQSEFKRIRRVIYIESLVSSLKQTLKQDEKECIDSMKNLTRKSGPFTDEDRQKFDDLVKKFEQINNLPGLGITDRERIAIVRALNISKGHWFICPNGHPYVITECGGASQESQCPDCGEQIGGQNHRLLETNHHFGLIDGSQHAAWSNEANLNLRQP
;
A
#
# COMPACT_ATOMS: atom_id res chain seq x y z
N MET A 1 -23.06 -26.60 2.81
CA MET A 1 -22.37 -25.46 3.45
C MET A 1 -21.52 -24.66 2.45
N ILE A 2 -20.18 -24.75 2.40
CA ILE A 2 -19.37 -23.82 1.58
C ILE A 2 -19.60 -24.00 0.07
N ALA A 3 -19.55 -25.22 -0.46
CA ALA A 3 -19.82 -25.50 -1.88
C ALA A 3 -21.26 -25.14 -2.29
N GLU A 4 -22.20 -25.29 -1.35
CA GLU A 4 -23.62 -24.96 -1.51
C GLU A 4 -23.85 -23.44 -1.56
N LYS A 5 -23.17 -22.65 -0.71
CA LYS A 5 -23.13 -21.18 -0.84
C LYS A 5 -22.63 -20.77 -2.22
N ILE A 6 -21.54 -21.38 -2.70
CA ILE A 6 -20.96 -21.07 -4.01
C ILE A 6 -21.95 -21.41 -5.14
N ALA A 7 -22.67 -22.52 -5.05
CA ALA A 7 -23.71 -22.89 -6.02
C ALA A 7 -24.87 -21.89 -6.05
N ILE A 8 -25.38 -21.47 -4.88
CA ILE A 8 -26.47 -20.49 -4.80
C ILE A 8 -26.00 -19.10 -5.25
N GLU A 9 -24.77 -18.69 -4.92
CA GLU A 9 -24.16 -17.42 -5.35
C GLU A 9 -23.95 -17.36 -6.86
N ALA A 10 -23.64 -18.50 -7.51
CA ALA A 10 -23.60 -18.62 -8.96
C ALA A 10 -24.99 -18.55 -9.60
N ALA A 11 -25.99 -19.24 -9.01
CA ALA A 11 -27.37 -19.21 -9.49
C ALA A 11 -28.00 -17.81 -9.42
N LEU A 12 -27.80 -17.11 -8.28
CA LEU A 12 -28.22 -15.71 -8.10
C LEU A 12 -27.64 -14.80 -9.17
N LYS A 13 -26.35 -14.97 -9.48
CA LYS A 13 -25.68 -14.18 -10.52
C LYS A 13 -26.28 -14.44 -11.90
N SER A 14 -26.60 -15.69 -12.25
CA SER A 14 -27.30 -16.02 -13.50
C SER A 14 -28.65 -15.31 -13.57
N LYS A 15 -29.49 -15.42 -12.53
CA LYS A 15 -30.83 -14.84 -12.52
C LYS A 15 -30.84 -13.31 -12.52
N GLN A 16 -29.83 -12.65 -11.94
CA GLN A 16 -29.64 -11.20 -12.13
C GLN A 16 -29.22 -10.84 -13.56
N GLN A 17 -28.31 -11.59 -14.19
CA GLN A 17 -27.92 -11.36 -15.58
C GLN A 17 -29.11 -11.52 -16.55
N GLU A 18 -29.92 -12.56 -16.36
CA GLU A 18 -31.17 -12.76 -17.11
C GLU A 18 -32.13 -11.59 -16.93
N MET A 19 -32.31 -11.10 -15.70
CA MET A 19 -33.17 -9.95 -15.41
C MET A 19 -32.67 -8.67 -16.07
N GLU A 20 -31.36 -8.37 -16.02
CA GLU A 20 -30.72 -7.26 -16.75
C GLU A 20 -30.93 -7.37 -18.27
N TRP A 21 -30.88 -8.59 -18.83
CA TRP A 21 -31.18 -8.83 -20.25
C TRP A 21 -32.64 -8.49 -20.58
N THR A 22 -33.62 -8.92 -19.77
CA THR A 22 -35.05 -8.58 -20.00
C THR A 22 -35.37 -7.09 -19.98
N GLN A 23 -34.49 -6.25 -19.40
CA GLN A 23 -34.65 -4.79 -19.37
C GLN A 23 -34.04 -4.10 -20.59
N THR A 24 -33.18 -4.79 -21.34
CA THR A 24 -32.29 -4.15 -22.35
C THR A 24 -32.36 -4.76 -23.74
N HIS A 25 -32.90 -5.97 -23.90
CA HIS A 25 -32.95 -6.71 -25.16
C HIS A 25 -34.31 -7.38 -25.37
N ILE A 26 -34.68 -7.62 -26.63
CA ILE A 26 -35.81 -8.50 -26.96
C ILE A 26 -35.47 -9.91 -26.50
N ILE A 27 -36.41 -10.56 -25.82
CA ILE A 27 -36.31 -11.94 -25.35
C ILE A 27 -36.86 -12.85 -26.45
N LEU A 28 -36.12 -13.91 -26.74
CA LEU A 28 -36.44 -14.86 -27.80
C LEU A 28 -37.53 -15.86 -27.34
N PHE A 29 -38.24 -16.44 -28.31
CA PHE A 29 -39.34 -17.35 -28.09
C PHE A 29 -38.91 -18.64 -27.38
N SER A 30 -37.70 -19.12 -27.67
CA SER A 30 -36.99 -20.19 -26.97
C SER A 30 -36.93 -19.95 -25.46
N SER A 31 -36.56 -18.74 -25.01
CA SER A 31 -36.50 -18.39 -23.58
C SER A 31 -37.89 -18.36 -22.90
N PHE A 32 -38.93 -17.96 -23.63
CA PHE A 32 -40.30 -17.96 -23.10
C PHE A 32 -40.90 -19.38 -23.04
N THR A 33 -40.53 -20.25 -23.98
CA THR A 33 -41.03 -21.64 -24.04
C THR A 33 -40.30 -22.58 -23.08
N GLU A 34 -38.99 -22.42 -22.87
CA GLU A 34 -38.23 -23.10 -21.80
C GLU A 34 -38.84 -22.86 -20.40
N HIS A 35 -39.47 -21.70 -20.21
CA HIS A 35 -40.09 -21.29 -18.96
C HIS A 35 -41.64 -21.29 -18.99
N LEU A 36 -42.24 -21.88 -20.04
CA LEU A 36 -43.69 -22.09 -20.19
C LEU A 36 -44.55 -20.82 -19.98
N ILE A 37 -44.04 -19.66 -20.40
CA ILE A 37 -44.68 -18.35 -20.20
C ILE A 37 -45.82 -18.08 -21.19
N ILE A 38 -45.78 -18.70 -22.38
CA ILE A 38 -46.74 -18.48 -23.47
C ILE A 38 -47.70 -19.68 -23.55
N ASP A 39 -49.00 -19.39 -23.71
CA ASP A 39 -50.05 -20.38 -23.94
C ASP A 39 -49.82 -21.19 -25.23
N GLN A 40 -50.04 -22.51 -25.19
CA GLN A 40 -49.87 -23.39 -26.34
C GLN A 40 -50.65 -22.93 -27.59
N ARG A 41 -51.82 -22.32 -27.42
CA ARG A 41 -52.61 -21.76 -28.53
C ARG A 41 -51.86 -20.62 -29.23
N HIS A 42 -51.24 -19.72 -28.46
CA HIS A 42 -50.42 -18.64 -29.01
C HIS A 42 -49.10 -19.15 -29.60
N ILE A 43 -48.51 -20.22 -29.04
CA ILE A 43 -47.35 -20.92 -29.62
C ILE A 43 -47.68 -21.47 -31.01
N SER A 44 -48.71 -22.32 -31.14
CA SER A 44 -49.12 -22.88 -32.43
C SER A 44 -49.56 -21.80 -33.43
N SER A 45 -50.18 -20.73 -32.94
CA SER A 45 -50.61 -19.58 -33.75
C SER A 45 -49.44 -18.76 -34.30
N LEU A 46 -48.42 -18.51 -33.49
CA LEU A 46 -47.21 -17.80 -33.90
C LEU A 46 -46.39 -18.63 -34.89
N LEU A 47 -46.27 -19.94 -34.64
CA LEU A 47 -45.52 -20.88 -35.49
C LEU A 47 -46.24 -21.24 -36.80
N ALA A 48 -47.55 -21.07 -36.93
CA ALA A 48 -48.33 -21.52 -38.09
C ALA A 48 -47.82 -21.10 -39.50
N PRO A 49 -47.15 -19.94 -39.71
CA PRO A 49 -46.54 -19.61 -41.00
C PRO A 49 -45.15 -20.22 -41.25
N PHE A 50 -44.56 -20.89 -40.26
CA PHE A 50 -43.17 -21.35 -40.23
C PHE A 50 -43.05 -22.84 -39.88
N TYR A 51 -41.83 -23.38 -39.86
CA TYR A 51 -41.54 -24.68 -39.28
C TYR A 51 -41.38 -24.57 -37.75
N GLU A 52 -41.68 -25.63 -37.00
CA GLU A 52 -41.68 -25.61 -35.53
C GLU A 52 -40.34 -25.15 -34.92
N ASP A 53 -39.21 -25.48 -35.56
CA ASP A 53 -37.86 -25.10 -35.15
C ASP A 53 -37.53 -23.60 -35.32
N MET A 54 -38.38 -22.80 -35.98
CA MET A 54 -38.11 -21.41 -36.39
C MET A 54 -38.76 -20.35 -35.49
N GLY A 55 -39.21 -20.72 -34.29
CA GLY A 55 -40.02 -19.85 -33.42
C GLY A 55 -39.39 -18.50 -33.01
N ASP A 56 -38.06 -18.44 -32.89
CA ASP A 56 -37.35 -17.18 -32.57
C ASP A 56 -37.44 -16.17 -33.72
N ILE A 57 -37.42 -16.64 -34.96
CA ILE A 57 -37.58 -15.82 -36.17
C ILE A 57 -39.05 -15.41 -36.34
N ALA A 58 -39.98 -16.34 -36.11
CA ALA A 58 -41.43 -16.05 -36.13
C ALA A 58 -41.81 -14.94 -35.13
N LEU A 59 -41.22 -14.93 -33.92
CA LEU A 59 -41.46 -13.88 -32.92
C LEU A 59 -40.91 -12.51 -33.37
N LEU A 60 -39.71 -12.48 -33.96
CA LEU A 60 -39.09 -11.24 -34.44
C LEU A 60 -39.87 -10.62 -35.61
N GLU A 61 -40.30 -11.44 -36.58
CA GLU A 61 -41.12 -11.00 -37.70
C GLU A 61 -42.53 -10.57 -37.23
N TRP A 62 -43.10 -11.26 -36.25
CA TRP A 62 -44.37 -10.85 -35.62
C TRP A 62 -44.26 -9.50 -34.90
N LEU A 63 -43.11 -9.22 -34.26
CA LEU A 63 -42.76 -7.91 -33.69
C LEU A 63 -42.36 -6.85 -34.74
N GLY A 64 -42.41 -7.18 -36.03
CA GLY A 64 -42.16 -6.23 -37.12
C GLY A 64 -40.68 -5.97 -37.44
N PHE A 65 -39.78 -6.83 -36.94
CA PHE A 65 -38.38 -6.84 -37.39
C PHE A 65 -38.26 -7.70 -38.66
N ASN A 66 -37.61 -7.17 -39.69
CA ASN A 66 -37.13 -8.01 -40.80
C ASN A 66 -36.10 -9.02 -40.24
N PRO A 67 -35.96 -10.26 -40.76
CA PRO A 67 -34.96 -11.23 -40.31
C PRO A 67 -33.53 -10.67 -40.14
N ASP A 68 -33.15 -9.69 -40.97
CA ASP A 68 -31.83 -9.02 -40.93
C ASP A 68 -31.74 -7.81 -39.96
N PHE A 69 -32.78 -7.52 -39.17
CA PHE A 69 -32.91 -6.36 -38.26
C PHE A 69 -32.82 -4.94 -38.90
N GLU A 70 -32.74 -4.82 -40.23
CA GLU A 70 -32.38 -3.56 -40.91
C GLU A 70 -33.48 -2.47 -41.00
N ARG A 71 -34.76 -2.79 -40.75
CA ARG A 71 -35.87 -1.83 -40.95
C ARG A 71 -36.75 -1.60 -39.72
N ILE A 72 -36.94 -0.33 -39.40
CA ILE A 72 -37.95 0.19 -38.48
C ILE A 72 -39.23 0.49 -39.29
N PRO A 73 -40.44 0.24 -38.77
CA PRO A 73 -41.68 0.65 -39.43
C PRO A 73 -41.76 2.18 -39.65
N ASP A 74 -41.97 2.63 -40.89
CA ASP A 74 -41.99 4.06 -41.31
C ASP A 74 -42.89 4.97 -40.45
N ASN A 75 -43.93 4.40 -39.85
CA ASN A 75 -44.88 5.09 -38.97
C ASN A 75 -44.22 5.66 -37.70
N PHE A 76 -43.14 5.04 -37.21
CA PHE A 76 -42.43 5.50 -36.00
C PHE A 76 -41.73 6.85 -36.23
N ILE A 77 -41.04 6.98 -37.37
CA ILE A 77 -40.26 8.18 -37.76
C ILE A 77 -41.19 9.40 -37.98
N ARG A 78 -42.48 9.19 -38.27
CA ARG A 78 -43.45 10.27 -38.54
C ARG A 78 -44.16 10.83 -37.30
N ARG A 79 -44.21 10.11 -36.17
CA ARG A 79 -44.97 10.56 -34.97
C ARG A 79 -44.25 11.64 -34.14
N GLU A 80 -42.92 11.66 -34.06
CA GLU A 80 -42.15 12.59 -33.18
C GLU A 80 -42.31 14.10 -33.46
N LYS A 81 -43.09 14.52 -34.45
CA LYS A 81 -43.37 15.95 -34.73
C LYS A 81 -44.67 16.49 -34.14
N ARG A 82 -45.42 15.71 -33.35
CA ARG A 82 -46.61 16.18 -32.60
C ARG A 82 -46.70 15.53 -31.22
N GLU A 83 -47.46 16.20 -30.35
CA GLU A 83 -47.88 15.75 -29.01
C GLU A 83 -46.76 15.58 -27.97
N THR A 84 -46.29 16.73 -27.47
CA THR A 84 -46.01 16.85 -26.03
C THR A 84 -47.30 16.57 -25.25
N TYR A 85 -47.33 15.51 -24.44
CA TYR A 85 -48.41 15.25 -23.49
C TYR A 85 -47.87 15.24 -22.06
N VAL A 86 -48.51 16.00 -21.18
CA VAL A 86 -48.29 15.97 -19.73
C VAL A 86 -49.44 15.18 -19.12
N LEU A 87 -49.14 14.28 -18.19
CA LEU A 87 -50.13 13.69 -17.30
C LEU A 87 -49.67 13.84 -15.84
N PRO A 88 -50.61 13.98 -14.89
CA PRO A 88 -50.32 14.55 -13.58
C PRO A 88 -50.04 13.48 -12.50
N MET A 89 -49.44 13.93 -11.40
CA MET A 89 -49.65 13.32 -10.09
C MET A 89 -50.28 14.39 -9.19
N GLU A 90 -51.56 14.21 -8.88
CA GLU A 90 -52.19 14.95 -7.78
C GLU A 90 -51.72 14.36 -6.44
N ILE A 91 -51.70 15.22 -5.43
CA ILE A 91 -51.29 14.91 -4.05
C ILE A 91 -52.47 14.22 -3.34
N ASN A 92 -52.17 13.40 -2.33
CA ASN A 92 -53.13 13.20 -1.26
C ASN A 92 -52.40 13.16 0.09
N ASP A 93 -52.61 14.19 0.90
CA ASP A 93 -51.92 14.40 2.16
C ASP A 93 -52.46 13.54 3.30
N THR A 94 -51.62 13.31 4.30
CA THR A 94 -52.06 13.35 5.70
C THR A 94 -51.03 14.12 6.52
N MET A 95 -51.50 15.15 7.21
CA MET A 95 -50.69 16.09 7.98
C MET A 95 -50.31 15.52 9.35
N GLU A 96 -49.22 16.02 9.93
CA GLU A 96 -49.29 16.72 11.22
C GLU A 96 -48.13 17.71 11.34
N GLU A 97 -48.44 18.95 11.73
CA GLU A 97 -47.48 20.04 11.89
C GLU A 97 -46.97 20.10 13.34
N MET A 98 -45.82 20.74 13.60
CA MET A 98 -45.79 22.01 14.35
C MET A 98 -44.37 22.53 14.64
N GLN A 99 -44.24 23.85 14.47
CA GLN A 99 -43.30 24.77 15.12
C GLN A 99 -41.81 24.73 14.74
N GLU A 100 -41.45 25.74 13.96
CA GLU A 100 -40.13 26.37 13.90
C GLU A 100 -39.89 27.23 15.16
N ASP A 101 -38.61 27.43 15.52
CA ASP A 101 -38.12 28.54 16.36
C ASP A 101 -36.89 29.12 15.64
N GLU A 102 -36.85 30.43 15.43
CA GLU A 102 -35.79 31.13 14.66
C GLU A 102 -34.44 31.16 15.41
N PHE A 103 -33.29 30.97 14.72
CA PHE A 103 -32.02 31.59 15.12
C PHE A 103 -30.91 31.58 14.03
N ASN A 104 -30.48 32.78 13.61
CA ASN A 104 -29.28 33.17 12.84
C ASN A 104 -28.83 32.38 11.59
N GLU A 105 -28.83 33.05 10.43
CA GLU A 105 -28.42 32.53 9.11
C GLU A 105 -26.89 32.52 8.84
N GLU A 106 -26.02 32.98 9.75
CA GLU A 106 -24.59 33.19 9.47
C GLU A 106 -23.72 31.90 9.43
N ASP A 107 -24.20 30.76 9.94
CA ASP A 107 -23.41 29.50 10.02
C ASP A 107 -23.54 28.57 8.77
N GLU A 108 -24.52 28.82 7.88
CA GLU A 108 -24.89 27.88 6.79
C GLU A 108 -23.86 27.71 5.66
N GLU A 109 -22.91 28.64 5.50
CA GLU A 109 -21.91 28.57 4.43
C GLU A 109 -20.69 27.67 4.76
N GLU A 110 -20.51 27.24 6.01
CA GLU A 110 -19.42 26.32 6.38
C GLU A 110 -19.79 24.82 6.24
N GLU A 111 -21.05 24.42 6.47
CA GLU A 111 -21.43 23.00 6.43
C GLU A 111 -21.33 22.39 5.01
N ARG A 112 -21.60 23.18 3.95
CA ARG A 112 -21.50 22.75 2.54
C ARG A 112 -20.08 22.41 2.04
N ARG A 113 -19.03 22.51 2.87
CA ARG A 113 -17.62 22.30 2.50
C ARG A 113 -16.90 21.18 3.26
N ARG A 114 -17.64 20.16 3.75
CA ARG A 114 -17.09 19.10 4.63
C ARG A 114 -17.43 17.64 4.22
N HIS A 115 -16.79 17.17 3.15
CA HIS A 115 -16.35 15.78 2.91
C HIS A 115 -14.88 15.85 2.43
N ASP A 116 -14.06 14.79 2.41
CA ASP A 116 -14.21 13.43 2.95
C ASP A 116 -13.30 13.21 4.19
N ASP A 117 -13.61 12.21 5.02
CA ASP A 117 -12.69 11.05 5.23
C ASP A 117 -13.34 9.95 6.11
N ASP A 118 -13.87 8.93 5.46
CA ASP A 118 -14.08 7.52 5.89
C ASP A 118 -15.09 7.12 7.00
N ILE A 119 -16.02 6.24 6.59
CA ILE A 119 -16.61 5.09 7.31
C ILE A 119 -17.54 5.40 8.50
N ASN A 120 -18.85 5.37 8.22
CA ASN A 120 -19.91 5.13 9.21
C ASN A 120 -20.06 3.61 9.45
N LEU A 121 -20.24 3.17 10.70
CA LEU A 121 -20.42 1.75 11.04
C LEU A 121 -21.89 1.30 11.04
N GLU A 122 -22.86 2.20 11.24
CA GLU A 122 -24.29 1.88 11.13
C GLU A 122 -24.68 1.60 9.67
N GLU A 123 -24.00 2.27 8.73
CA GLU A 123 -24.08 1.96 7.31
C GLU A 123 -23.64 0.51 7.03
N TYR A 124 -22.78 -0.13 7.83
CA TYR A 124 -22.34 -1.51 7.59
C TYR A 124 -23.44 -2.56 7.79
N GLU A 125 -24.40 -2.34 8.69
CA GLU A 125 -25.48 -3.30 8.96
C GLU A 125 -26.68 -3.10 8.02
N GLN A 126 -27.01 -1.86 7.67
CA GLN A 126 -27.98 -1.60 6.59
C GLN A 126 -27.40 -1.96 5.22
N THR A 127 -26.10 -1.70 4.96
CA THR A 127 -25.46 -2.18 3.74
C THR A 127 -25.20 -3.67 3.73
N THR A 128 -25.09 -4.42 4.84
CA THR A 128 -25.04 -5.90 4.70
C THR A 128 -26.38 -6.51 4.28
N ARG A 129 -27.50 -5.77 4.34
CA ARG A 129 -28.75 -6.11 3.64
C ARG A 129 -28.81 -5.52 2.22
N ASN A 130 -28.33 -4.29 2.00
CA ASN A 130 -28.38 -3.64 0.67
C ASN A 130 -27.21 -4.02 -0.27
N LEU A 131 -26.16 -4.70 0.21
CA LEU A 131 -25.03 -5.21 -0.57
C LEU A 131 -25.27 -6.62 -1.10
N THR A 132 -26.21 -7.39 -0.54
CA THR A 132 -26.70 -8.59 -1.23
C THR A 132 -27.33 -8.22 -2.58
N ASP A 133 -27.97 -7.06 -2.67
CA ASP A 133 -28.46 -6.52 -3.95
C ASP A 133 -27.35 -5.79 -4.74
N ARG A 134 -26.53 -4.94 -4.10
CA ARG A 134 -25.52 -4.12 -4.82
C ARG A 134 -24.16 -4.77 -5.13
N ARG A 135 -23.79 -5.93 -4.56
CA ARG A 135 -22.52 -6.64 -4.88
C ARG A 135 -22.62 -7.77 -5.89
N ILE A 136 -23.82 -8.16 -6.31
CA ILE A 136 -23.99 -9.09 -7.44
C ILE A 136 -23.93 -8.30 -8.76
N SER A 137 -24.64 -7.18 -8.86
CA SER A 137 -24.55 -6.24 -10.01
C SER A 137 -23.12 -5.72 -10.28
N SER A 138 -22.35 -5.35 -9.24
CA SER A 138 -20.97 -4.84 -9.39
C SER A 138 -19.89 -5.92 -9.66
N LYS A 139 -20.27 -7.17 -9.94
CA LYS A 139 -19.37 -8.23 -10.47
C LYS A 139 -19.86 -8.87 -11.78
N VAL A 140 -20.84 -8.25 -12.45
CA VAL A 140 -21.29 -8.61 -13.81
C VAL A 140 -20.62 -7.74 -14.89
N GLU A 141 -20.35 -6.46 -14.62
CA GLU A 141 -19.86 -5.46 -15.59
C GLU A 141 -18.54 -5.76 -16.34
N ILE A 142 -17.77 -6.78 -15.94
CA ILE A 142 -16.52 -7.16 -16.62
C ILE A 142 -16.78 -8.25 -17.70
N SER A 143 -17.97 -8.85 -17.72
CA SER A 143 -18.38 -9.86 -18.72
C SER A 143 -19.12 -9.29 -19.94
N SER A 144 -19.68 -8.08 -19.86
CA SER A 144 -20.48 -7.46 -20.94
C SER A 144 -19.71 -6.43 -21.80
N ARG A 145 -18.56 -5.91 -21.34
CA ARG A 145 -17.76 -4.88 -22.04
C ARG A 145 -16.97 -5.37 -23.28
N ARG A 146 -17.53 -6.32 -24.03
CA ARG A 146 -17.05 -6.74 -25.37
C ARG A 146 -18.07 -6.60 -26.50
N ALA A 147 -19.29 -6.15 -26.20
CA ALA A 147 -20.36 -6.00 -27.19
C ALA A 147 -20.94 -4.57 -27.22
N ARG A 148 -20.10 -3.54 -27.50
CA ARG A 148 -20.54 -2.20 -27.96
C ARG A 148 -19.37 -1.32 -28.45
N GLN A 149 -18.88 -1.62 -29.65
CA GLN A 149 -18.11 -0.76 -30.58
C GLN A 149 -17.98 -1.59 -31.88
N THR A 150 -18.52 -1.21 -33.04
CA THR A 150 -19.18 0.05 -33.44
C THR A 150 -20.32 -0.19 -34.45
N VAL A 151 -21.46 0.48 -34.26
CA VAL A 151 -22.39 0.83 -35.35
C VAL A 151 -22.66 2.32 -35.22
N GLN A 152 -22.24 3.13 -36.20
CA GLN A 152 -22.47 4.57 -36.19
C GLN A 152 -23.84 4.89 -36.81
N ASN A 153 -24.55 5.83 -36.17
CA ASN A 153 -25.72 6.57 -36.67
C ASN A 153 -27.01 5.80 -37.08
N GLN A 154 -27.03 4.47 -37.19
CA GLN A 154 -28.28 3.69 -37.32
C GLN A 154 -28.68 2.95 -36.03
N GLY A 155 -27.73 2.31 -35.33
CA GLY A 155 -28.02 1.51 -34.13
C GLY A 155 -28.74 2.28 -33.00
N ASN A 156 -28.54 3.61 -32.94
CA ASN A 156 -29.20 4.48 -31.96
C ASN A 156 -30.73 4.52 -32.10
N ASN A 157 -31.28 4.25 -33.29
CA ASN A 157 -32.72 4.17 -33.52
C ASN A 157 -33.27 2.78 -33.20
N ASN A 158 -32.54 1.70 -33.51
CA ASN A 158 -32.95 0.34 -33.14
C ASN A 158 -32.93 0.14 -31.61
N ASP A 159 -31.90 0.60 -30.90
CA ASP A 159 -31.86 0.60 -29.43
C ASP A 159 -33.06 1.38 -28.83
N ARG A 160 -33.43 2.50 -29.44
CA ARG A 160 -34.57 3.34 -29.01
C ARG A 160 -35.94 2.70 -29.32
N PHE A 161 -36.05 1.94 -30.41
CA PHE A 161 -37.25 1.19 -30.78
C PHE A 161 -37.44 -0.08 -29.93
N ILE A 162 -36.35 -0.82 -29.65
CA ILE A 162 -36.32 -1.93 -28.69
C ILE A 162 -36.80 -1.46 -27.31
N ARG A 163 -36.28 -0.31 -26.83
CA ARG A 163 -36.76 0.34 -25.61
C ARG A 163 -38.25 0.69 -25.66
N TYR A 164 -38.74 1.28 -26.75
CA TYR A 164 -40.17 1.58 -26.92
C TYR A 164 -41.06 0.32 -26.80
N ILE A 165 -40.62 -0.83 -27.30
CA ILE A 165 -41.33 -2.11 -27.12
C ILE A 165 -41.30 -2.58 -25.66
N ILE A 166 -40.21 -2.36 -24.92
CA ILE A 166 -39.88 -3.03 -23.65
C ILE A 166 -40.14 -2.21 -22.37
N GLU A 167 -40.08 -0.88 -22.45
CA GLU A 167 -40.13 0.06 -21.30
C GLU A 167 -41.56 0.52 -20.96
N ASN A 168 -42.50 0.44 -21.90
CA ASN A 168 -43.90 0.81 -21.66
C ASN A 168 -44.65 -0.30 -20.90
N PRO A 169 -45.55 0.04 -19.95
CA PRO A 169 -46.41 -0.94 -19.29
C PRO A 169 -47.45 -1.50 -20.28
N THR A 170 -47.79 -2.79 -20.13
CA THR A 170 -48.92 -3.39 -20.87
C THR A 170 -50.26 -2.93 -20.29
N THR A 171 -51.26 -2.76 -21.15
CA THR A 171 -52.66 -2.52 -20.78
C THR A 171 -53.48 -3.82 -20.67
N LEU A 172 -52.89 -4.96 -21.05
CA LEU A 172 -53.59 -6.25 -21.09
C LEU A 172 -53.57 -6.98 -19.74
N ASN A 173 -54.61 -7.76 -19.51
CA ASN A 173 -54.74 -8.64 -18.34
C ASN A 173 -55.10 -10.07 -18.77
N ASP A 174 -55.06 -11.00 -17.83
CA ASP A 174 -55.31 -12.42 -18.06
C ASP A 174 -56.68 -12.71 -18.72
N GLU A 175 -57.68 -11.83 -18.55
CA GLU A 175 -58.96 -11.93 -19.26
C GLU A 175 -58.93 -11.43 -20.70
N THR A 176 -58.28 -10.29 -20.99
CA THR A 176 -58.23 -9.75 -22.35
C THR A 176 -57.33 -10.58 -23.25
N VAL A 177 -56.21 -11.09 -22.72
CA VAL A 177 -55.34 -12.04 -23.44
C VAL A 177 -56.08 -13.33 -23.80
N ASN A 178 -56.95 -13.85 -22.93
CA ASN A 178 -57.77 -15.03 -23.23
C ASN A 178 -58.90 -14.80 -24.24
N ARG A 179 -59.18 -13.55 -24.64
CA ARG A 179 -60.18 -13.21 -25.67
C ARG A 179 -59.58 -13.10 -27.07
N ILE A 180 -58.25 -13.06 -27.19
CA ILE A 180 -57.53 -13.12 -28.47
C ILE A 180 -57.69 -14.53 -29.05
N LYS A 181 -58.38 -14.65 -30.19
CA LYS A 181 -58.70 -15.96 -30.79
C LYS A 181 -57.72 -16.35 -31.89
N ASP A 182 -56.99 -17.43 -31.62
CA ASP A 182 -56.42 -18.41 -32.56
C ASP A 182 -55.41 -17.92 -33.64
N ASN A 183 -55.38 -16.63 -34.00
CA ASN A 183 -54.44 -16.07 -34.98
C ASN A 183 -53.80 -14.75 -34.48
N VAL A 184 -52.64 -14.86 -33.82
CA VAL A 184 -51.87 -13.70 -33.32
C VAL A 184 -51.39 -12.76 -34.42
N TRP A 185 -51.34 -13.21 -35.68
CA TRP A 185 -50.94 -12.38 -36.82
C TRP A 185 -52.04 -11.41 -37.27
N GLN A 186 -53.29 -11.62 -36.87
CA GLN A 186 -54.41 -10.70 -37.16
C GLN A 186 -54.41 -9.44 -36.28
N LEU A 187 -53.62 -9.42 -35.20
CA LEU A 187 -53.44 -8.26 -34.32
C LEU A 187 -52.70 -7.12 -35.02
N HIS A 188 -53.12 -5.88 -34.76
CA HIS A 188 -52.40 -4.67 -35.12
C HIS A 188 -51.10 -4.56 -34.32
N MET A 189 -50.08 -3.88 -34.88
CA MET A 189 -48.74 -3.81 -34.27
C MET A 189 -48.74 -3.29 -32.82
N GLU A 190 -49.58 -2.30 -32.49
CA GLU A 190 -49.68 -1.78 -31.11
C GLU A 190 -50.22 -2.85 -30.13
N GLU A 191 -51.15 -3.70 -30.56
CA GLU A 191 -51.69 -4.83 -29.78
C GLU A 191 -50.65 -5.97 -29.64
N ARG A 192 -49.85 -6.22 -30.68
CA ARG A 192 -48.74 -7.20 -30.63
C ARG A 192 -47.68 -6.80 -29.61
N TYR A 193 -47.29 -5.52 -29.59
CA TYR A 193 -46.34 -5.02 -28.58
C TYR A 193 -46.92 -5.15 -27.16
N ASP A 194 -48.21 -4.90 -26.95
CA ASP A 194 -48.83 -5.03 -25.62
C ASP A 194 -48.99 -6.48 -25.15
N LEU A 195 -49.24 -7.43 -26.06
CA LEU A 195 -49.22 -8.86 -25.76
C LEU A 195 -47.79 -9.37 -25.46
N TYR A 196 -46.79 -8.89 -26.19
CA TYR A 196 -45.38 -9.17 -25.90
C TYR A 196 -44.95 -8.58 -24.54
N ARG A 197 -45.34 -7.33 -24.23
CA ARG A 197 -45.11 -6.71 -22.91
C ARG A 197 -45.75 -7.51 -21.78
N TYR A 198 -46.93 -8.10 -22.00
CA TYR A 198 -47.59 -8.99 -21.05
C TYR A 198 -46.81 -10.30 -20.83
N TRP A 199 -46.31 -10.97 -21.89
CA TRP A 199 -45.43 -12.13 -21.74
C TRP A 199 -44.12 -11.77 -21.02
N LEU A 200 -43.51 -10.64 -21.38
CA LEU A 200 -42.30 -10.13 -20.73
C LEU A 200 -42.53 -9.77 -19.25
N PHE A 201 -43.72 -9.26 -18.90
CA PHE A 201 -44.13 -9.01 -17.52
C PHE A 201 -44.26 -10.31 -16.71
N LYS A 202 -44.99 -11.32 -17.23
CA LYS A 202 -45.09 -12.65 -16.58
C LYS A 202 -43.71 -13.31 -16.43
N TYR A 203 -42.83 -13.17 -17.43
CA TYR A 203 -41.46 -13.70 -17.36
C TYR A 203 -40.60 -12.97 -16.32
N ARG A 204 -40.62 -11.63 -16.28
CA ARG A 204 -39.96 -10.84 -15.22
C ARG A 204 -40.47 -11.21 -13.83
N GLN A 205 -41.78 -11.44 -13.67
CA GLN A 205 -42.37 -11.89 -12.40
C GLN A 205 -41.86 -13.29 -11.99
N HIS A 206 -41.74 -14.22 -12.94
CA HIS A 206 -41.12 -15.53 -12.70
C HIS A 206 -39.65 -15.41 -12.27
N LEU A 207 -38.85 -14.59 -12.97
CA LEU A 207 -37.44 -14.35 -12.63
C LEU A 207 -37.29 -13.70 -11.25
N GLN A 208 -38.12 -12.71 -10.90
CA GLN A 208 -38.11 -12.06 -9.58
C GLN A 208 -38.45 -13.06 -8.46
N ASN A 209 -39.51 -13.87 -8.63
CA ASN A 209 -39.87 -14.92 -7.67
C ASN A 209 -38.74 -15.96 -7.51
N SER A 210 -38.04 -16.31 -8.60
CA SER A 210 -36.87 -17.20 -8.56
C SER A 210 -35.70 -16.57 -7.79
N LEU A 211 -35.41 -15.29 -8.05
CA LEU A 211 -34.34 -14.52 -7.41
C LEU A 211 -34.59 -14.34 -5.90
N GLU A 212 -35.83 -14.02 -5.48
CA GLU A 212 -36.21 -13.94 -4.08
C GLU A 212 -35.98 -15.27 -3.34
N ASN A 213 -36.40 -16.40 -3.94
CA ASN A 213 -36.24 -17.71 -3.33
C ASN A 213 -34.77 -18.14 -3.23
N GLN A 214 -33.96 -17.86 -4.24
CA GLN A 214 -32.51 -18.07 -4.18
C GLN A 214 -31.83 -17.14 -3.16
N SER A 215 -32.30 -15.89 -3.02
CA SER A 215 -31.77 -14.92 -2.04
C SER A 215 -32.09 -15.34 -0.61
N ARG A 216 -33.31 -15.83 -0.35
CA ARG A 216 -33.70 -16.48 0.91
C ARG A 216 -32.79 -17.68 1.21
N GLY A 217 -32.53 -18.54 0.23
CA GLY A 217 -31.60 -19.68 0.35
C GLY A 217 -30.16 -19.28 0.65
N TYR A 218 -29.64 -18.25 -0.02
CA TYR A 218 -28.30 -17.69 0.23
C TYR A 218 -28.18 -17.13 1.65
N ASN A 219 -29.13 -16.29 2.06
CA ASN A 219 -29.12 -15.65 3.38
C ASN A 219 -29.25 -16.68 4.51
N LEU A 220 -30.07 -17.71 4.33
CA LEU A 220 -30.14 -18.86 5.25
C LEU A 220 -28.79 -19.61 5.32
N THR A 221 -28.18 -19.90 4.18
CA THR A 221 -26.89 -20.61 4.09
C THR A 221 -25.75 -19.80 4.74
N VAL A 222 -25.74 -18.48 4.57
CA VAL A 222 -24.76 -17.57 5.21
C VAL A 222 -24.99 -17.49 6.71
N SER A 223 -26.24 -17.33 7.16
CA SER A 223 -26.59 -17.31 8.59
C SER A 223 -26.12 -18.59 9.30
N ILE A 224 -26.40 -19.76 8.71
CA ILE A 224 -25.95 -21.06 9.24
C ILE A 224 -24.41 -21.16 9.21
N LEU A 225 -23.74 -20.69 8.15
CA LEU A 225 -22.28 -20.70 8.07
C LEU A 225 -21.62 -19.83 9.16
N ASP A 226 -22.16 -18.65 9.43
CA ASP A 226 -21.65 -17.76 10.47
C ASP A 226 -22.04 -18.23 11.88
N GLN A 227 -23.15 -18.96 12.06
CA GLN A 227 -23.41 -19.73 13.28
C GLN A 227 -22.33 -20.80 13.52
N TYR A 228 -22.00 -21.63 12.51
CA TYR A 228 -20.93 -22.62 12.65
C TYR A 228 -19.56 -22.00 12.94
N ARG A 229 -19.24 -20.83 12.35
CA ARG A 229 -18.02 -20.08 12.69
C ARG A 229 -18.04 -19.54 14.12
N GLN A 230 -19.16 -18.99 14.57
CA GLN A 230 -19.33 -18.55 15.96
C GLN A 230 -19.27 -19.72 16.95
N GLU A 231 -19.55 -20.95 16.51
CA GLU A 231 -19.32 -22.16 17.30
C GLU A 231 -17.88 -22.66 17.25
N GLU A 232 -17.22 -22.66 16.09
CA GLU A 232 -15.77 -22.92 15.98
C GLU A 232 -14.97 -21.95 16.86
N ASP A 233 -15.28 -20.65 16.78
CA ASP A 233 -14.80 -19.64 17.70
C ASP A 233 -15.17 -20.01 19.15
N TYR A 234 -16.44 -20.24 19.51
CA TYR A 234 -16.78 -20.65 20.89
C TYR A 234 -15.93 -21.84 21.41
N TYR A 235 -15.74 -22.89 20.60
CA TYR A 235 -14.96 -24.07 20.97
C TYR A 235 -13.45 -23.80 21.07
N LEU A 236 -12.90 -22.89 20.26
CA LEU A 236 -11.50 -22.44 20.36
C LEU A 236 -11.23 -21.55 21.58
N LEU A 237 -12.28 -21.03 22.22
CA LEU A 237 -12.20 -19.88 23.14
C LEU A 237 -12.77 -20.19 24.55
N LYS A 238 -13.32 -21.41 24.75
CA LYS A 238 -13.89 -21.88 26.03
C LYS A 238 -12.90 -22.46 27.05
N ASP A 239 -11.81 -23.09 26.61
CA ASP A 239 -10.88 -23.83 27.49
C ASP A 239 -9.74 -22.92 28.00
N ASN A 240 -10.04 -21.62 28.09
CA ASN A 240 -9.10 -20.50 28.04
C ASN A 240 -9.51 -19.41 29.02
N ILE A 241 -8.55 -18.58 29.50
CA ILE A 241 -8.75 -17.84 30.76
C ILE A 241 -8.60 -16.25 30.83
N ILE A 242 -7.91 -15.46 29.97
CA ILE A 242 -7.83 -13.93 29.97
C ILE A 242 -8.86 -13.42 28.99
N VAL A 243 -9.47 -12.24 29.06
CA VAL A 243 -9.91 -11.62 27.78
C VAL A 243 -9.23 -10.28 27.44
N ALA A 244 -8.83 -10.16 26.16
CA ALA A 244 -7.88 -9.25 25.50
C ALA A 244 -8.20 -9.05 23.96
N MET A 245 -9.39 -8.51 23.55
CA MET A 245 -9.92 -8.19 22.10
C MET A 245 -10.03 -6.59 22.25
N THR A 246 -10.61 -5.77 21.37
CA THR A 246 -11.20 -4.47 21.73
C THR A 246 -12.69 -4.37 21.56
N THR A 247 -13.28 -3.29 22.03
CA THR A 247 -14.72 -3.07 22.02
C THR A 247 -15.40 -3.09 20.65
N THR A 248 -14.82 -2.57 19.57
CA THR A 248 -15.43 -2.76 18.24
C THR A 248 -15.45 -4.22 17.80
N CYS A 249 -14.50 -5.04 18.28
CA CYS A 249 -14.46 -6.46 18.01
C CYS A 249 -15.26 -7.27 19.06
N ALA A 250 -15.37 -6.79 20.30
CA ALA A 250 -16.24 -7.36 21.34
C ALA A 250 -17.71 -7.21 20.93
N ALA A 251 -18.11 -6.03 20.44
CA ALA A 251 -19.41 -5.80 19.80
C ALA A 251 -19.64 -6.77 18.64
N LYS A 252 -18.67 -6.92 17.72
CA LYS A 252 -18.75 -7.88 16.60
C LYS A 252 -18.96 -9.33 17.06
N TYR A 253 -18.33 -9.74 18.16
CA TYR A 253 -18.37 -11.11 18.69
C TYR A 253 -19.35 -11.31 19.86
N HIS A 254 -20.33 -10.41 20.03
CA HIS A 254 -21.31 -10.42 21.13
C HIS A 254 -21.93 -11.79 21.41
N ASN A 255 -22.47 -12.48 20.39
CA ASN A 255 -23.05 -13.82 20.54
C ASN A 255 -22.09 -14.84 21.19
N VAL A 256 -20.81 -14.71 20.90
CA VAL A 256 -19.77 -15.60 21.40
C VAL A 256 -19.33 -15.15 22.81
N LEU A 257 -19.40 -13.84 23.15
CA LEU A 257 -19.23 -13.34 24.52
C LEU A 257 -20.34 -13.88 25.43
N GLU A 258 -21.58 -13.81 24.97
CA GLU A 258 -22.74 -14.31 25.71
C GLU A 258 -22.72 -15.84 25.86
N LYS A 259 -22.34 -16.60 24.81
CA LYS A 259 -22.09 -18.05 24.93
C LYS A 259 -20.99 -18.39 25.93
N LEU A 260 -19.95 -17.56 26.05
CA LEU A 260 -18.83 -17.79 26.99
C LEU A 260 -19.10 -17.31 28.42
N GLN A 261 -20.27 -16.70 28.66
CA GLN A 261 -20.84 -16.50 29.99
C GLN A 261 -19.83 -15.92 30.99
N SER A 262 -19.15 -14.87 30.54
CA SER A 262 -18.13 -14.14 31.27
C SER A 262 -18.64 -13.69 32.65
N LYS A 263 -18.35 -14.49 33.70
CA LYS A 263 -18.49 -14.10 35.13
C LYS A 263 -17.56 -12.96 35.51
N ILE A 264 -16.45 -12.98 34.81
CA ILE A 264 -15.24 -12.24 34.95
C ILE A 264 -15.29 -11.60 33.53
N VAL A 265 -15.48 -10.29 33.33
CA VAL A 265 -15.52 -9.63 31.96
C VAL A 265 -14.45 -8.50 31.84
N ILE A 266 -13.57 -8.27 30.81
CA ILE A 266 -12.63 -7.08 30.70
C ILE A 266 -13.24 -5.92 29.88
N VAL A 267 -12.76 -4.68 30.02
CA VAL A 267 -12.53 -3.64 29.00
C VAL A 267 -11.70 -2.55 29.65
N GLU A 268 -10.90 -1.89 28.85
CA GLU A 268 -9.51 -1.61 29.13
C GLU A 268 -9.22 -0.52 28.05
N GLU A 269 -8.85 0.72 28.45
CA GLU A 269 -8.97 2.04 27.75
C GLU A 269 -10.44 2.38 27.61
N ALA A 270 -11.08 2.93 28.64
CA ALA A 270 -12.52 2.75 28.81
C ALA A 270 -13.34 3.95 29.36
N ALA A 271 -12.82 4.88 30.19
CA ALA A 271 -13.29 6.26 29.98
C ALA A 271 -12.85 6.73 28.58
N ALA A 272 -12.05 5.91 27.88
CA ALA A 272 -11.59 5.87 26.50
C ALA A 272 -12.54 5.17 25.51
N ILE A 273 -13.67 4.64 25.98
CA ILE A 273 -14.69 4.09 25.09
C ILE A 273 -16.04 4.80 25.29
N PHE A 274 -16.86 4.79 24.24
CA PHE A 274 -18.27 5.17 24.25
C PHE A 274 -19.10 4.22 25.11
N GLU A 275 -20.03 4.75 25.91
CA GLU A 275 -20.87 3.91 26.79
C GLU A 275 -21.64 2.79 26.05
N ALA A 276 -21.98 2.98 24.77
CA ALA A 276 -22.61 1.95 23.96
C ALA A 276 -21.74 0.68 23.84
N HIS A 277 -20.49 0.78 23.34
CA HIS A 277 -19.61 -0.39 23.19
C HIS A 277 -19.22 -1.04 24.53
N ILE A 278 -19.49 -0.32 25.61
CA ILE A 278 -19.23 -0.68 26.98
C ILE A 278 -20.30 -1.62 27.53
N ILE A 279 -21.55 -1.37 27.15
CA ILE A 279 -22.71 -2.17 27.56
C ILE A 279 -22.88 -3.36 26.61
N THR A 280 -22.73 -3.18 25.30
CA THR A 280 -22.98 -4.23 24.29
C THR A 280 -22.06 -5.44 24.37
N ALA A 281 -20.95 -5.35 25.11
CA ALA A 281 -20.07 -6.49 25.27
C ALA A 281 -20.36 -7.32 26.54
N LEU A 282 -21.07 -6.77 27.54
CA LEU A 282 -21.40 -7.47 28.79
C LEU A 282 -22.21 -8.75 28.54
N SER A 283 -21.76 -9.87 29.11
CA SER A 283 -22.59 -11.09 29.17
C SER A 283 -23.60 -11.05 30.33
N THR A 284 -24.73 -11.74 30.20
CA THR A 284 -25.73 -11.91 31.28
C THR A 284 -25.18 -12.60 32.54
N LYS A 285 -24.05 -13.29 32.42
CA LYS A 285 -23.37 -13.93 33.55
C LYS A 285 -22.32 -13.07 34.22
N CYS A 286 -22.19 -11.78 33.85
CA CYS A 286 -21.30 -10.81 34.48
C CYS A 286 -21.57 -10.62 35.99
N GLU A 287 -21.11 -11.58 36.80
CA GLU A 287 -20.98 -11.43 38.25
C GLU A 287 -20.17 -10.17 38.53
N HIS A 288 -19.10 -9.94 37.73
CA HIS A 288 -18.36 -8.70 37.79
C HIS A 288 -17.45 -8.34 36.57
N LEU A 289 -17.16 -7.04 36.34
CA LEU A 289 -16.21 -6.36 35.40
C LEU A 289 -15.06 -5.32 35.88
N ILE A 290 -13.76 -5.53 36.35
CA ILE A 290 -12.81 -4.46 36.96
C ILE A 290 -12.66 -3.18 36.13
N LEU A 291 -12.46 -1.98 36.70
CA LEU A 291 -12.35 -0.75 35.92
C LEU A 291 -11.28 0.28 36.43
N ILE A 292 -10.35 0.76 35.55
CA ILE A 292 -9.10 1.51 35.93
C ILE A 292 -8.64 2.70 35.00
N GLY A 293 -9.27 3.88 34.87
CA GLY A 293 -8.68 4.90 33.92
C GLY A 293 -8.60 6.40 34.24
N ASP A 294 -7.42 6.96 33.87
CA ASP A 294 -7.16 8.32 33.38
C ASP A 294 -8.38 9.14 33.13
N HIS A 295 -8.68 10.07 34.01
CA HIS A 295 -9.82 10.94 33.84
C HIS A 295 -9.22 12.50 34.00
N VAL A 296 -9.30 13.79 33.43
CA VAL A 296 -9.96 14.93 32.58
C VAL A 296 -9.83 15.20 30.97
N GLN A 297 -9.17 14.46 30.04
CA GLN A 297 -8.79 14.70 28.59
C GLN A 297 -9.99 14.68 27.60
N LEU A 298 -9.71 14.47 26.31
CA LEU A 298 -10.55 14.69 25.13
C LEU A 298 -11.70 13.70 25.12
N LYS A 299 -12.93 14.15 25.14
CA LYS A 299 -14.02 13.19 25.11
C LYS A 299 -13.98 12.25 23.88
N PRO A 300 -14.78 11.15 23.84
CA PRO A 300 -15.12 10.48 22.59
C PRO A 300 -15.31 11.59 21.60
N ASN A 301 -14.60 11.45 20.51
CA ASN A 301 -14.74 12.34 19.40
C ASN A 301 -15.74 11.62 18.49
N PRO A 302 -17.08 11.67 18.78
CA PRO A 302 -18.04 11.13 17.83
C PRO A 302 -17.83 11.88 16.53
N SER A 303 -17.94 11.16 15.41
CA SER A 303 -17.82 11.74 14.07
C SER A 303 -18.75 12.95 13.87
N VAL A 304 -19.84 13.04 14.64
CA VAL A 304 -20.78 14.16 14.70
C VAL A 304 -20.62 14.94 16.01
N TYR A 305 -19.90 16.07 15.96
CA TYR A 305 -19.66 16.96 17.11
C TYR A 305 -20.96 17.43 17.82
N ARG A 306 -22.06 17.64 17.07
CA ARG A 306 -23.37 18.01 17.65
C ARG A 306 -23.89 16.96 18.65
N LEU A 307 -23.54 15.68 18.51
CA LEU A 307 -23.94 14.63 19.46
C LEU A 307 -23.13 14.69 20.77
N ALA A 308 -21.88 15.16 20.72
CA ALA A 308 -21.10 15.42 21.93
C ALA A 308 -21.72 16.58 22.72
N VAL A 309 -21.92 17.72 22.05
CA VAL A 309 -22.43 18.94 22.71
C VAL A 309 -23.87 18.78 23.21
N LYS A 310 -24.80 18.26 22.37
CA LYS A 310 -26.24 18.20 22.72
C LYS A 310 -26.60 17.04 23.64
N TYR A 311 -26.00 15.86 23.44
CA TYR A 311 -26.43 14.63 24.11
C TYR A 311 -25.38 14.04 25.06
N GLN A 312 -24.18 14.62 25.14
CA GLN A 312 -23.09 14.11 25.98
C GLN A 312 -22.82 12.61 25.76
N ILE A 313 -22.93 12.14 24.50
CA ILE A 313 -22.39 10.81 24.10
C ILE A 313 -20.87 10.74 24.28
N ASP A 314 -20.30 11.92 24.51
CA ASP A 314 -18.93 12.25 24.87
C ASP A 314 -18.64 11.84 26.36
N VAL A 315 -19.66 11.69 27.21
CA VAL A 315 -19.51 11.10 28.54
C VAL A 315 -19.43 9.57 28.43
N SER A 316 -18.29 9.01 28.81
CA SER A 316 -18.16 7.56 29.07
C SER A 316 -18.98 7.10 30.28
N LEU A 317 -19.31 5.81 30.34
CA LEU A 317 -19.79 5.16 31.57
C LEU A 317 -18.86 5.44 32.77
N PHE A 318 -17.55 5.53 32.52
CA PHE A 318 -16.61 5.99 33.53
C PHE A 318 -16.97 7.42 33.98
N GLU A 319 -16.92 8.37 33.06
CA GLU A 319 -17.19 9.76 33.41
C GLU A 319 -18.49 9.97 34.16
N ARG A 320 -19.53 9.25 33.74
CA ARG A 320 -20.80 9.27 34.42
C ARG A 320 -20.71 8.81 35.88
N LEU A 321 -20.28 7.57 36.17
CA LEU A 321 -20.33 7.12 37.58
C LEU A 321 -19.21 7.72 38.47
N ILE A 322 -18.21 8.44 37.92
CA ILE A 322 -17.32 9.31 38.73
C ILE A 322 -18.13 10.47 39.29
N LYS A 323 -18.80 11.20 38.39
CA LYS A 323 -19.71 12.29 38.74
C LYS A 323 -20.78 11.81 39.73
N ASN A 324 -21.08 10.50 39.76
CA ASN A 324 -22.06 9.85 40.65
C ASN A 324 -21.54 9.14 41.96
N LYS A 325 -20.22 8.96 42.20
CA LYS A 325 -19.59 8.85 43.57
C LYS A 325 -19.79 7.59 44.51
N PHE A 326 -19.67 6.32 44.09
CA PHE A 326 -19.82 5.10 44.98
C PHE A 326 -18.49 4.50 45.63
N PRO A 327 -18.32 3.20 46.02
CA PRO A 327 -17.11 2.50 46.64
C PRO A 327 -15.92 1.82 45.84
N ASN A 328 -14.59 2.00 46.07
CA ASN A 328 -13.50 1.33 45.26
C ASN A 328 -11.94 1.17 45.64
N VAL A 329 -10.91 1.56 44.78
CA VAL A 329 -9.43 1.18 44.77
C VAL A 329 -8.20 2.17 44.40
N ARG A 330 -8.15 3.13 43.41
CA ARG A 330 -7.12 4.19 42.89
C ARG A 330 -5.59 3.88 42.84
N LEU A 331 -4.75 4.74 42.19
CA LEU A 331 -3.27 4.92 42.47
C LEU A 331 -2.78 6.37 42.70
N ASN A 332 -1.51 6.67 43.13
CA ASN A 332 -0.93 8.04 43.03
C ASN A 332 0.58 8.32 42.67
N ILE A 333 1.56 7.40 42.62
CA ILE A 333 2.98 7.75 42.30
C ILE A 333 3.29 7.83 40.79
N GLN A 334 3.89 8.94 40.37
CA GLN A 334 4.61 9.11 39.12
C GLN A 334 6.09 8.64 39.26
N HIS A 335 6.52 7.72 38.39
CA HIS A 335 7.88 7.13 38.33
C HIS A 335 8.65 7.47 37.02
N ARG A 336 8.30 8.56 36.30
CA ARG A 336 8.84 8.79 34.93
C ARG A 336 9.36 10.18 34.56
N MET A 337 8.60 11.27 34.69
CA MET A 337 9.18 12.60 34.36
C MET A 337 9.90 13.15 35.57
N ARG A 338 11.00 13.89 35.36
CA ARG A 338 11.72 14.58 36.45
C ARG A 338 10.82 15.58 37.21
N PRO A 339 11.17 15.96 38.47
CA PRO A 339 10.41 16.92 39.25
C PRO A 339 10.22 18.29 38.58
N GLU A 340 11.14 18.74 37.71
CA GLU A 340 10.95 20.02 36.99
C GLU A 340 9.83 19.96 35.94
N ILE A 341 9.52 18.75 35.46
CA ILE A 341 8.38 18.48 34.58
C ILE A 341 7.15 18.13 35.44
N ALA A 342 7.34 17.53 36.63
CA ALA A 342 6.30 17.43 37.67
C ALA A 342 5.84 18.82 38.18
N CYS A 343 6.66 19.86 38.13
CA CYS A 343 6.22 21.21 38.50
C CYS A 343 5.49 21.98 37.37
N LEU A 344 5.59 21.55 36.10
CA LEU A 344 4.51 21.86 35.13
C LEU A 344 3.23 21.12 35.46
N MET A 345 3.39 20.05 36.22
CA MET A 345 2.31 19.37 36.81
C MET A 345 1.86 20.12 38.10
N LYS A 346 1.83 21.51 38.12
CA LYS A 346 1.43 22.42 39.25
C LYS A 346 0.04 23.24 39.34
N TYR A 347 -1.05 22.98 38.54
CA TYR A 347 -2.50 23.40 38.77
C TYR A 347 -3.77 22.40 38.54
N PHE A 348 -3.61 21.29 37.79
CA PHE A 348 -4.20 20.10 36.98
C PHE A 348 -4.36 18.98 38.12
N TYR A 349 -3.59 17.84 38.20
CA TYR A 349 -3.54 16.62 39.13
C TYR A 349 -3.38 16.61 40.70
N ASP A 350 -4.25 17.25 41.51
CA ASP A 350 -4.27 17.42 43.00
C ASP A 350 -3.86 16.29 43.98
N ASP A 351 -3.55 15.05 43.58
CA ASP A 351 -2.96 14.06 44.50
C ASP A 351 -1.59 13.41 44.09
N LEU A 352 -0.79 13.98 43.17
CA LEU A 352 0.29 13.30 42.43
C LEU A 352 1.77 13.33 42.95
N GLU A 353 2.25 12.33 43.72
CA GLU A 353 3.70 12.30 44.05
C GLU A 353 4.70 11.67 43.06
N ASP A 354 5.94 12.17 43.12
CA ASP A 354 7.16 11.62 42.53
C ASP A 354 7.75 10.41 43.29
N HIS A 355 8.15 9.36 42.57
CA HIS A 355 8.96 8.28 43.15
C HIS A 355 10.41 8.74 43.32
N ILE A 356 11.06 8.29 44.39
CA ILE A 356 12.49 8.57 44.63
C ILE A 356 13.41 8.12 43.47
N ASN A 357 13.02 7.07 42.71
CA ASN A 357 13.74 6.62 41.51
C ASN A 357 13.77 7.67 40.38
N VAL A 358 12.83 8.61 40.35
CA VAL A 358 12.81 9.68 39.35
C VAL A 358 14.04 10.58 39.49
N GLU A 359 14.36 10.99 40.71
CA GLU A 359 15.51 11.86 40.99
C GLU A 359 16.84 11.11 40.82
N SER A 360 16.91 9.83 41.19
CA SER A 360 18.15 9.04 41.16
C SER A 360 18.47 8.39 39.81
N GLU A 361 17.49 8.11 38.94
CA GLU A 361 17.72 7.44 37.65
C GLU A 361 17.69 8.38 36.42
N ARG A 362 17.13 9.59 36.52
CA ARG A 362 16.93 10.48 35.36
C ARG A 362 18.06 11.50 35.21
N ALA A 363 19.10 11.17 34.47
CA ALA A 363 20.19 12.09 34.15
C ALA A 363 19.68 13.39 33.44
N PRO A 364 20.25 14.59 33.73
CA PRO A 364 19.90 15.83 33.05
C PRO A 364 20.16 15.81 31.54
N VAL A 365 19.43 16.63 30.79
CA VAL A 365 19.53 16.69 29.33
C VAL A 365 20.93 17.15 28.89
N ARG A 366 21.49 16.49 27.88
CA ARG A 366 22.83 16.82 27.36
C ARG A 366 22.76 18.03 26.42
N GLY A 367 23.75 18.93 26.52
CA GLY A 367 23.94 20.08 25.62
C GLY A 367 23.10 21.32 25.92
N VAL A 368 22.23 21.28 26.93
CA VAL A 368 21.33 22.38 27.32
C VAL A 368 21.46 22.65 28.82
N ASP A 369 21.18 23.87 29.25
CA ASP A 369 21.24 24.23 30.67
C ASP A 369 19.97 23.87 31.47
N SER A 370 18.82 23.73 30.81
CA SER A 370 17.53 23.40 31.45
C SER A 370 16.94 22.08 30.92
N ASN A 371 16.35 21.28 31.81
CA ASN A 371 15.61 20.07 31.45
C ASN A 371 14.21 20.39 30.88
N ILE A 372 13.66 21.54 31.24
CA ILE A 372 12.40 22.09 30.73
C ILE A 372 12.68 23.47 30.13
N PHE A 373 12.13 23.79 28.95
CA PHE A 373 12.18 25.16 28.44
C PHE A 373 11.03 25.51 27.48
N PHE A 374 10.50 26.72 27.59
CA PHE A 374 9.42 27.27 26.76
C PHE A 374 10.00 28.37 25.86
N ILE A 375 10.08 28.08 24.56
CA ILE A 375 10.55 28.98 23.51
C ILE A 375 9.36 29.81 23.04
N ASN A 376 9.31 31.08 23.48
CA ASN A 376 8.26 32.03 23.11
C ASN A 376 8.58 32.72 21.77
N HIS A 377 7.58 32.90 20.89
CA HIS A 377 7.74 33.65 19.64
C HIS A 377 6.44 34.25 19.11
N ASN A 378 6.58 35.27 18.26
CA ASN A 378 5.46 35.96 17.59
C ASN A 378 5.40 35.69 16.07
N HIS A 379 6.04 34.62 15.57
CA HIS A 379 5.94 34.21 14.16
C HIS A 379 4.54 33.65 13.83
N MET A 380 3.90 34.17 12.78
CA MET A 380 2.52 33.84 12.39
C MET A 380 2.36 32.38 11.95
N GLU A 381 1.17 31.83 12.18
CA GLU A 381 0.74 30.58 11.55
C GLU A 381 0.41 30.77 10.05
N ALA A 382 0.37 29.65 9.33
CA ALA A 382 -0.14 29.56 7.97
C ALA A 382 -1.21 28.46 7.89
N ASN A 383 -2.27 28.70 7.10
CA ASN A 383 -3.25 27.67 6.79
C ASN A 383 -2.67 26.66 5.78
N VAL A 384 -3.29 25.48 5.69
CA VAL A 384 -3.02 24.44 4.68
C VAL A 384 -4.22 24.39 3.73
N ASP A 385 -4.04 23.88 2.52
CA ASP A 385 -4.94 24.12 1.38
C ASP A 385 -6.40 23.64 1.59
N ASP A 386 -6.65 22.71 2.52
CA ASP A 386 -7.99 22.26 2.94
C ASP A 386 -8.72 23.21 3.94
N GLY A 387 -8.06 24.29 4.39
CA GLY A 387 -8.60 25.27 5.35
C GLY A 387 -8.73 24.81 6.81
N ARG A 388 -8.79 23.49 7.07
CA ARG A 388 -9.08 22.87 8.37
C ARG A 388 -7.83 22.59 9.24
N SER A 389 -6.62 22.97 8.82
CA SER A 389 -5.39 22.66 9.58
C SER A 389 -4.30 23.70 9.45
N TYR A 390 -3.55 23.90 10.53
CA TYR A 390 -2.57 24.97 10.67
C TYR A 390 -1.13 24.42 10.72
N ARG A 391 -0.18 25.22 10.23
CA ARG A 391 1.27 24.98 10.36
C ARG A 391 1.98 26.27 10.78
N ASN A 392 3.13 26.15 11.44
CA ASN A 392 3.98 27.28 11.79
C ASN A 392 5.42 26.96 11.36
N GLU A 393 5.92 27.68 10.35
CA GLU A 393 7.20 27.34 9.74
C GLU A 393 8.40 27.62 10.65
N PHE A 394 8.31 28.61 11.53
CA PHE A 394 9.36 28.90 12.51
C PHE A 394 9.49 27.75 13.49
N GLU A 395 8.37 27.34 14.09
CA GLU A 395 8.33 26.19 15.01
C GLU A 395 8.87 24.93 14.34
N ALA A 396 8.39 24.62 13.13
CA ALA A 396 8.81 23.43 12.40
C ALA A 396 10.33 23.39 12.17
N LYS A 397 10.92 24.52 11.75
CA LYS A 397 12.37 24.63 11.54
C LYS A 397 13.12 24.53 12.88
N TYR A 398 12.66 25.22 13.93
CA TYR A 398 13.30 25.22 15.25
C TYR A 398 13.31 23.82 15.89
N VAL A 399 12.17 23.12 15.83
CA VAL A 399 11.99 21.75 16.32
C VAL A 399 12.92 20.77 15.64
N ILE A 400 13.12 20.91 14.32
CA ILE A 400 14.01 20.07 13.52
C ILE A 400 15.48 20.29 13.90
N GLU A 401 15.92 21.55 14.00
CA GLU A 401 17.30 21.86 14.39
C GLU A 401 17.60 21.46 15.83
N LEU A 402 16.66 21.63 16.76
CA LEU A 402 16.80 21.19 18.15
C LEU A 402 16.90 19.65 18.25
N ALA A 403 16.09 18.91 17.50
CA ALA A 403 16.19 17.44 17.45
C ALA A 403 17.56 16.99 16.92
N GLU A 404 18.05 17.62 15.84
CA GLU A 404 19.35 17.29 15.25
C GLU A 404 20.51 17.68 16.18
N TYR A 405 20.40 18.82 16.87
CA TYR A 405 21.36 19.27 17.88
C TYR A 405 21.47 18.29 19.04
N LEU A 406 20.34 17.79 19.55
CA LEU A 406 20.29 16.82 20.64
C LEU A 406 20.89 15.46 20.24
N ILE A 407 20.64 14.98 19.02
CA ILE A 407 21.30 13.76 18.50
C ILE A 407 22.83 13.94 18.45
N LYS A 408 23.32 15.13 18.09
CA LYS A 408 24.77 15.46 18.16
C LYS A 408 25.33 15.53 19.60
N GLN A 409 24.49 15.44 20.64
CA GLN A 409 24.90 15.22 22.05
C GLN A 409 24.96 13.73 22.45
N GLY A 410 24.85 12.82 21.48
CA GLY A 410 24.85 11.37 21.71
C GLY A 410 23.52 10.83 22.24
N TYR A 411 22.39 11.42 21.85
CA TYR A 411 21.07 10.80 22.01
C TYR A 411 20.71 9.99 20.77
N GLU A 412 20.18 8.78 20.97
CA GLU A 412 19.64 7.98 19.86
C GLU A 412 18.35 8.62 19.32
N PRO A 413 18.08 8.60 18.00
CA PRO A 413 16.90 9.22 17.42
C PRO A 413 15.58 8.77 18.07
N GLN A 414 15.50 7.52 18.52
CA GLN A 414 14.30 6.97 19.17
C GLN A 414 14.07 7.53 20.59
N GLN A 415 15.08 8.09 21.24
CA GLN A 415 14.95 8.77 22.54
C GLN A 415 14.27 10.14 22.43
N ILE A 416 14.15 10.67 21.21
CA ILE A 416 13.53 11.97 20.92
C ILE A 416 12.19 11.73 20.22
N THR A 417 11.21 12.55 20.54
CA THR A 417 9.97 12.59 19.76
C THR A 417 9.44 14.01 19.70
N VAL A 418 8.93 14.38 18.52
CA VAL A 418 8.22 15.62 18.24
C VAL A 418 6.71 15.39 18.38
N LEU A 419 6.05 16.24 19.15
CA LEU A 419 4.60 16.42 19.07
C LEU A 419 4.26 17.71 18.34
N VAL A 420 3.13 17.66 17.68
CA VAL A 420 2.44 18.82 17.12
C VAL A 420 0.97 18.79 17.55
N MET A 421 0.39 19.97 17.73
CA MET A 421 -1.05 20.10 18.03
C MET A 421 -1.94 19.96 16.78
N TYR A 422 -1.37 19.99 15.57
CA TYR A 422 -2.11 20.08 14.30
C TYR A 422 -1.55 19.18 13.19
N LEU A 423 -2.45 18.67 12.34
CA LEU A 423 -2.16 17.76 11.23
C LEU A 423 -1.20 18.38 10.20
N GLY A 424 -1.49 19.62 9.77
CA GLY A 424 -0.67 20.35 8.80
C GLY A 424 0.79 20.51 9.26
N GLN A 425 1.00 20.81 10.54
CA GLN A 425 2.33 20.85 11.14
C GLN A 425 3.03 19.48 11.15
N ARG A 426 2.28 18.38 11.39
CA ARG A 426 2.85 17.00 11.36
C ARG A 426 3.40 16.69 9.98
N GLN A 427 2.58 16.93 8.96
CA GLN A 427 2.90 16.66 7.56
C GLN A 427 4.07 17.53 7.08
N PHE A 428 4.08 18.82 7.48
CA PHE A 428 5.14 19.76 7.13
C PHE A 428 6.50 19.40 7.76
N ILE A 429 6.53 19.07 9.06
CA ILE A 429 7.76 18.59 9.73
C ILE A 429 8.22 17.26 9.12
N ALA A 430 7.30 16.29 8.92
CA ALA A 430 7.64 14.99 8.34
C ALA A 430 8.21 15.09 6.92
N LYS A 431 7.75 16.05 6.10
CA LYS A 431 8.30 16.32 4.75
C LYS A 431 9.76 16.78 4.82
N GLN A 432 10.12 17.63 5.78
CA GLN A 432 11.49 18.11 5.97
C GLN A 432 12.40 17.06 6.62
N VAL A 433 11.91 16.32 7.63
CA VAL A 433 12.69 15.30 8.34
C VAL A 433 13.12 14.15 7.41
N LYS A 434 12.30 13.79 6.42
CA LYS A 434 12.68 12.83 5.35
C LYS A 434 13.94 13.22 4.56
N GLN A 435 14.38 14.48 4.61
CA GLN A 435 15.59 14.96 3.93
C GLN A 435 16.85 14.91 4.81
N ARG A 436 16.72 14.66 6.12
CA ARG A 436 17.83 14.75 7.10
C ARG A 436 18.16 13.38 7.70
N LYS A 437 19.22 12.73 7.19
CA LYS A 437 19.58 11.35 7.59
C LYS A 437 19.84 11.12 9.08
N LEU A 438 20.24 12.16 9.84
CA LEU A 438 20.44 12.05 11.28
C LEU A 438 19.12 11.86 12.06
N LEU A 439 17.98 12.29 11.50
CA LEU A 439 16.69 12.28 12.17
C LEU A 439 15.89 10.97 11.94
N TYR A 440 16.44 10.00 11.20
CA TYR A 440 15.76 8.71 10.97
C TYR A 440 15.59 7.91 12.27
N GLY A 441 14.35 7.90 12.77
CA GLY A 441 13.97 7.27 14.03
C GLY A 441 13.41 8.24 15.06
N VAL A 442 13.55 9.56 14.85
CA VAL A 442 12.77 10.56 15.58
C VAL A 442 11.32 10.44 15.17
N ARG A 443 10.42 10.27 16.13
CA ARG A 443 8.98 10.15 15.88
C ARG A 443 8.35 11.54 15.76
N ILE A 444 7.36 11.70 14.89
CA ILE A 444 6.65 12.98 14.65
C ILE A 444 5.16 12.67 14.55
N MET A 445 4.37 13.19 15.48
CA MET A 445 2.99 12.75 15.67
C MET A 445 2.06 13.87 16.13
N VAL A 446 0.77 13.69 15.89
CA VAL A 446 -0.27 14.53 16.50
C VAL A 446 -0.39 14.17 17.97
N THR A 447 -0.60 15.22 18.75
CA THR A 447 -1.03 15.29 20.14
C THR A 447 -2.10 14.22 20.43
N ASP A 448 -3.26 14.27 19.78
CA ASP A 448 -4.37 13.32 19.96
C ASP A 448 -3.99 11.85 19.72
N ASN A 449 -3.30 11.59 18.62
CA ASN A 449 -2.68 10.30 18.30
C ASN A 449 -1.57 9.88 19.27
N TYR A 450 -1.42 10.58 20.38
CA TYR A 450 -0.39 10.36 21.36
C TYR A 450 -0.90 9.85 22.73
N GLN A 451 -1.89 8.91 22.92
CA GLN A 451 -2.28 8.28 24.24
C GLN A 451 -1.90 6.77 24.49
N GLY A 452 -1.18 6.38 25.59
CA GLY A 452 -0.42 5.15 26.00
C GLY A 452 1.15 5.14 26.36
N GLU A 453 2.10 5.16 25.41
CA GLU A 453 3.60 5.07 25.41
C GLU A 453 4.54 5.94 26.40
N GLU A 454 5.76 5.47 26.86
CA GLU A 454 6.90 6.22 27.57
C GLU A 454 8.36 6.46 27.00
N ASN A 455 8.92 7.70 26.89
CA ASN A 455 10.23 8.06 26.26
C ASN A 455 10.94 9.29 26.91
N ASP A 456 12.19 9.57 26.50
CA ASP A 456 13.14 10.45 27.19
C ASP A 456 12.97 11.95 26.90
N ILE A 457 13.07 12.40 25.65
CA ILE A 457 13.08 13.83 25.29
C ILE A 457 11.94 14.19 24.35
N ILE A 458 11.26 15.26 24.75
CA ILE A 458 10.14 15.84 24.06
C ILE A 458 10.53 17.17 23.45
N ILE A 459 10.11 17.31 22.20
CA ILE A 459 9.87 18.60 21.60
C ILE A 459 8.36 18.71 21.31
N LEU A 460 7.75 19.86 21.53
CA LEU A 460 6.32 20.13 21.34
C LEU A 460 6.13 21.45 20.58
N SER A 461 5.38 21.40 19.49
CA SER A 461 4.99 22.55 18.67
C SER A 461 3.50 22.85 18.87
N LEU A 462 3.19 24.06 19.34
CA LEU A 462 1.83 24.52 19.64
C LEU A 462 1.15 25.15 18.43
N VAL A 463 1.92 25.64 17.44
CA VAL A 463 1.51 26.18 16.14
C VAL A 463 0.84 27.56 16.18
N ARG A 464 -0.14 27.77 17.08
CA ARG A 464 -1.09 28.88 16.92
C ARG A 464 -0.50 30.24 17.27
N ASN A 465 -0.65 31.16 16.32
CA ASN A 465 -0.39 32.58 16.45
C ASN A 465 -1.08 33.34 15.29
N ASN A 466 -2.19 33.99 15.59
CA ASN A 466 -3.09 34.64 14.62
C ASN A 466 -3.72 35.93 15.18
N PRO A 467 -4.17 36.88 14.32
CA PRO A 467 -4.73 38.16 14.76
C PRO A 467 -6.06 38.02 15.52
N GLU A 468 -6.84 36.99 15.21
CA GLU A 468 -8.18 36.73 15.79
C GLU A 468 -8.10 36.14 17.20
N LYS A 469 -6.89 35.92 17.72
CA LYS A 469 -6.58 35.31 19.02
C LYS A 469 -7.21 33.92 19.23
N ASN A 470 -7.51 33.20 18.15
CA ASN A 470 -8.14 31.89 18.19
C ASN A 470 -7.09 30.78 18.32
N ILE A 471 -6.86 30.33 19.55
CA ILE A 471 -5.93 29.22 19.85
C ILE A 471 -6.56 27.82 19.62
N GLY A 472 -7.85 27.73 19.27
CA GLY A 472 -8.57 26.50 18.93
C GLY A 472 -8.39 25.38 19.97
N PHE A 473 -7.89 24.23 19.50
CA PHE A 473 -7.59 23.04 20.31
C PHE A 473 -6.63 23.27 21.51
N LEU A 474 -5.95 24.41 21.59
CA LEU A 474 -5.16 24.77 22.78
C LEU A 474 -6.02 25.27 23.96
N LYS A 475 -7.27 25.69 23.74
CA LYS A 475 -8.27 25.93 24.82
C LYS A 475 -8.76 24.62 25.44
N THR A 476 -8.63 23.52 24.71
CA THR A 476 -9.03 22.22 25.23
C THR A 476 -8.01 21.86 26.30
N HIS A 477 -8.31 22.15 27.57
CA HIS A 477 -7.49 21.81 28.76
C HIS A 477 -6.99 20.37 28.72
N ASN A 478 -7.75 19.56 28.01
CA ASN A 478 -7.72 18.16 27.65
C ASN A 478 -6.57 17.79 26.67
N ARG A 479 -6.01 18.74 25.91
CA ARG A 479 -4.88 18.55 24.96
C ARG A 479 -3.55 19.14 25.44
N ILE A 480 -3.59 20.25 26.19
CA ILE A 480 -2.45 20.99 26.79
C ILE A 480 -1.51 20.08 27.62
N CYS A 481 -1.77 19.93 28.92
CA CYS A 481 -2.17 18.64 29.46
C CYS A 481 -1.12 17.53 29.29
N VAL A 482 -1.61 16.36 28.89
CA VAL A 482 -0.92 15.39 28.05
C VAL A 482 0.25 15.99 27.27
N SER A 483 0.05 16.75 26.18
CA SER A 483 1.14 17.24 25.33
C SER A 483 2.35 17.81 26.09
N LEU A 484 2.12 18.57 27.19
CA LEU A 484 3.14 19.06 28.13
C LEU A 484 3.75 17.95 28.99
N SER A 485 2.93 17.16 29.69
CA SER A 485 3.44 16.10 30.56
C SER A 485 4.30 15.07 29.83
N ARG A 486 4.29 15.04 28.50
CA ARG A 486 4.89 14.02 27.62
C ARG A 486 6.35 13.59 27.83
N ALA A 487 7.15 14.00 28.82
CA ALA A 487 8.60 13.69 28.90
C ALA A 487 9.01 12.71 30.01
N ARG A 488 10.17 12.04 29.91
CA ARG A 488 10.85 11.46 31.10
C ARG A 488 11.97 12.37 31.59
N CYS A 489 12.82 12.83 30.68
CA CYS A 489 14.07 13.51 30.99
C CYS A 489 14.10 14.97 30.55
N GLY A 490 13.44 15.32 29.43
CA GLY A 490 13.45 16.70 28.92
C GLY A 490 12.21 17.11 28.13
N LEU A 491 11.77 18.36 28.30
CA LEU A 491 10.56 18.95 27.72
C LEU A 491 10.83 20.33 27.12
N PHE A 492 10.82 20.41 25.80
CA PHE A 492 11.01 21.66 25.06
C PHE A 492 9.72 22.03 24.33
N VAL A 493 9.13 23.16 24.67
CA VAL A 493 7.83 23.63 24.13
C VAL A 493 8.07 24.89 23.31
N ILE A 494 7.56 24.93 22.08
CA ILE A 494 7.68 26.07 21.17
C ILE A 494 6.27 26.54 20.80
N GLY A 495 6.02 27.85 20.92
CA GLY A 495 4.74 28.48 20.59
C GLY A 495 4.67 29.95 21.03
N ASN A 496 3.57 30.65 20.72
CA ASN A 496 3.32 31.99 21.27
C ASN A 496 2.71 31.88 22.68
N MET A 497 3.58 31.80 23.70
CA MET A 497 3.18 31.74 25.11
C MET A 497 2.46 33.03 25.54
N THR A 498 2.80 34.17 24.93
CA THR A 498 2.15 35.46 25.17
C THR A 498 0.66 35.42 24.82
N LEU A 499 0.33 34.92 23.63
CA LEU A 499 -1.04 34.77 23.16
C LEU A 499 -1.81 33.74 24.00
N LEU A 500 -1.16 32.63 24.34
CA LEU A 500 -1.78 31.56 25.13
C LEU A 500 -2.15 32.04 26.54
N ALA A 501 -1.26 32.76 27.21
CA ALA A 501 -1.51 33.34 28.54
C ALA A 501 -2.49 34.54 28.53
N GLU A 502 -2.78 35.15 27.37
CA GLU A 502 -3.83 36.16 27.23
C GLU A 502 -5.22 35.54 27.02
N VAL A 503 -5.30 34.41 26.31
CA VAL A 503 -6.57 33.80 25.86
C VAL A 503 -7.11 32.74 26.82
N ASP A 504 -6.27 32.17 27.69
CA ASP A 504 -6.60 31.00 28.49
C ASP A 504 -5.92 31.04 29.87
N GLU A 505 -6.72 30.98 30.95
CA GLU A 505 -6.26 31.12 32.34
C GLU A 505 -5.33 29.99 32.79
N MET A 506 -5.42 28.81 32.17
CA MET A 506 -4.57 27.67 32.51
C MET A 506 -3.21 27.78 31.83
N TRP A 507 -3.17 28.20 30.57
CA TRP A 507 -1.92 28.61 29.94
C TRP A 507 -1.24 29.75 30.69
N LYS A 508 -2.01 30.72 31.19
CA LYS A 508 -1.52 31.83 32.03
C LYS A 508 -0.87 31.33 33.33
N GLN A 509 -1.51 30.40 34.04
CA GLN A 509 -0.93 29.75 35.24
C GLN A 509 0.35 28.95 34.91
N ILE A 510 0.31 28.13 33.85
CA ILE A 510 1.45 27.35 33.36
C ILE A 510 2.64 28.27 33.02
N VAL A 511 2.39 29.34 32.26
CA VAL A 511 3.40 30.33 31.86
C VAL A 511 3.97 31.07 33.08
N ALA A 512 3.16 31.35 34.10
CA ALA A 512 3.64 31.90 35.38
C ALA A 512 4.64 30.93 36.06
N SER A 513 4.27 29.66 36.24
CA SER A 513 5.14 28.63 36.86
C SER A 513 6.49 28.45 36.15
N VAL A 514 6.48 28.49 34.81
CA VAL A 514 7.70 28.41 34.00
C VAL A 514 8.52 29.72 34.06
N SER A 515 7.86 30.87 34.23
CA SER A 515 8.51 32.17 34.46
C SER A 515 9.21 32.25 35.82
N GLU A 516 8.56 31.79 36.89
CA GLU A 516 9.13 31.70 38.25
C GLU A 516 10.46 30.92 38.28
N THR A 517 10.58 29.90 37.43
CA THR A 517 11.76 29.04 37.34
C THR A 517 12.77 29.46 36.26
N ASN A 518 12.59 30.63 35.61
CA ASN A 518 13.41 31.13 34.50
C ASN A 518 13.53 30.17 33.30
N ASN A 519 12.54 29.30 33.09
CA ASN A 519 12.56 28.29 32.01
C ASN A 519 11.73 28.72 30.78
N ILE A 520 11.53 30.02 30.58
CA ILE A 520 10.83 30.60 29.43
C ILE A 520 11.68 31.74 28.83
N GLY A 521 11.65 31.88 27.51
CA GLY A 521 12.27 33.00 26.83
C GLY A 521 12.29 32.82 25.31
N ASN A 522 12.87 33.79 24.61
CA ASN A 522 12.91 33.79 23.14
C ASN A 522 13.99 32.85 22.56
N GLY A 523 14.73 32.11 23.40
CA GLY A 523 15.77 31.19 22.93
C GLY A 523 16.37 30.32 24.03
N LEU A 524 16.81 29.12 23.66
CA LEU A 524 17.30 28.07 24.56
C LEU A 524 18.81 28.21 24.84
N SER A 525 19.25 28.13 26.10
CA SER A 525 20.67 28.15 26.44
C SER A 525 21.34 26.79 26.18
N LEU A 526 22.22 26.76 25.17
CA LEU A 526 23.04 25.61 24.79
C LEU A 526 24.42 25.71 25.44
N SER A 527 24.89 24.61 26.04
CA SER A 527 26.17 24.54 26.76
C SER A 527 27.08 23.42 26.26
N CYS A 528 28.38 23.73 26.17
CA CYS A 528 29.40 22.78 25.73
C CYS A 528 30.03 22.07 26.93
N ARG A 529 29.86 20.75 27.01
CA ARG A 529 30.42 19.91 28.10
C ARG A 529 31.95 19.93 28.17
N GLN A 530 32.63 20.00 27.02
CA GLN A 530 34.10 20.09 26.94
C GLN A 530 34.63 21.51 27.24
N HIS A 531 33.87 22.55 26.86
CA HIS A 531 34.32 23.94 26.89
C HIS A 531 33.33 24.82 27.67
N SER A 532 33.34 24.67 29.00
CA SER A 532 32.33 25.17 29.95
C SER A 532 32.10 26.68 29.95
N ARG A 533 32.99 27.47 29.35
CA ARG A 533 32.85 28.94 29.20
C ARG A 533 32.00 29.35 27.98
N ASN A 534 31.74 28.44 27.04
CA ASN A 534 31.03 28.73 25.79
C ASN A 534 29.53 28.38 25.84
N LYS A 535 28.77 29.13 26.66
CA LYS A 535 27.30 29.19 26.56
C LYS A 535 26.85 29.92 25.28
N PHE A 536 25.66 29.62 24.78
CA PHE A 536 25.09 30.27 23.59
C PHE A 536 23.57 30.13 23.56
N ILE A 537 22.85 31.19 23.20
CA ILE A 537 21.39 31.19 23.16
C ILE A 537 20.94 30.90 21.72
N ALA A 538 20.17 29.82 21.53
CA ALA A 538 19.52 29.49 20.27
C ALA A 538 18.13 30.17 20.22
N ASP A 539 18.11 31.39 19.71
CA ASP A 539 16.91 32.23 19.50
C ASP A 539 16.08 31.85 18.26
N LYS A 540 16.72 31.28 17.25
CA LYS A 540 16.12 30.94 15.95
C LYS A 540 16.78 29.69 15.34
N PRO A 541 16.17 29.04 14.33
CA PRO A 541 16.71 27.82 13.72
C PRO A 541 18.15 27.99 13.22
N GLU A 542 18.47 29.13 12.62
CA GLU A 542 19.78 29.42 12.04
C GLU A 542 20.89 29.51 13.10
N SER A 543 20.53 29.77 14.37
CA SER A 543 21.48 29.85 15.48
C SER A 543 22.08 28.49 15.85
N PHE A 544 21.39 27.37 15.56
CA PHE A 544 21.96 26.03 15.73
C PHE A 544 23.15 25.75 14.78
N ALA A 545 23.23 26.45 13.63
CA ALA A 545 24.40 26.37 12.74
C ALA A 545 25.70 26.92 13.37
N GLN A 546 25.63 27.56 14.53
CA GLN A 546 26.81 27.92 15.32
C GLN A 546 27.44 26.73 16.08
N ARG A 547 26.75 25.58 16.12
CA ARG A 547 27.15 24.35 16.83
C ARG A 547 27.14 23.13 15.87
N PRO A 548 27.92 23.14 14.77
CA PRO A 548 27.75 22.22 13.64
C PRO A 548 27.90 20.73 14.01
N GLU A 549 28.88 20.40 14.85
CA GLU A 549 29.13 19.05 15.40
C GLU A 549 28.56 18.87 16.83
N GLY A 550 27.64 19.74 17.25
CA GLY A 550 27.00 19.71 18.58
C GLY A 550 27.80 20.35 19.71
N GLY A 551 29.13 20.38 19.63
CA GLY A 551 29.99 21.15 20.54
C GLY A 551 30.20 22.61 20.09
N CYS A 552 31.19 23.29 20.67
CA CYS A 552 31.53 24.68 20.32
C CYS A 552 32.39 24.78 19.05
N ARG A 553 32.70 26.02 18.61
CA ARG A 553 33.53 26.30 17.43
C ARG A 553 35.06 26.16 17.67
N GLN A 554 35.49 25.66 18.82
CA GLN A 554 36.90 25.35 19.09
C GLN A 554 37.23 23.95 18.55
N THR A 555 38.50 23.67 18.31
CA THR A 555 38.97 22.31 17.99
C THR A 555 38.80 21.37 19.19
N CYS A 556 38.77 20.06 18.94
CA CYS A 556 38.56 19.09 20.01
C CYS A 556 39.86 18.77 20.80
N ASP A 557 41.04 18.87 20.16
CA ASP A 557 42.40 18.75 20.72
C ASP A 557 42.75 17.46 21.51
N ALA A 558 41.77 16.59 21.76
CA ALA A 558 41.94 15.32 22.48
C ALA A 558 42.94 14.39 21.77
N ARG A 559 43.76 13.66 22.54
CA ARG A 559 44.70 12.69 21.97
C ARG A 559 43.99 11.38 21.60
N LEU A 560 44.15 10.99 20.34
CA LEU A 560 43.81 9.68 19.81
C LEU A 560 44.79 8.61 20.35
N PRO A 561 44.46 7.30 20.31
CA PRO A 561 45.33 6.23 20.82
C PRO A 561 46.76 6.23 20.25
N CYS A 562 46.94 6.68 18.99
CA CYS A 562 48.25 6.81 18.35
C CYS A 562 49.02 8.11 18.72
N GLY A 563 48.66 8.78 19.83
CA GLY A 563 49.33 9.97 20.37
C GLY A 563 49.03 11.29 19.66
N HIS A 564 48.51 11.27 18.44
CA HIS A 564 48.10 12.45 17.67
C HIS A 564 46.83 13.11 18.23
N HIS A 565 46.71 14.44 18.15
CA HIS A 565 45.47 15.15 18.51
C HIS A 565 44.37 15.04 17.43
N CYS A 566 43.10 15.11 17.87
CA CYS A 566 41.92 15.22 17.04
C CYS A 566 41.81 16.61 16.37
N GLU A 567 41.56 16.62 15.06
CA GLU A 567 41.48 17.85 14.24
C GLU A 567 40.04 18.30 13.95
N ARG A 568 39.03 17.65 14.53
CA ARG A 568 37.62 18.04 14.36
C ARG A 568 37.28 19.25 15.22
N MET A 569 36.14 19.89 14.91
CA MET A 569 35.51 20.81 15.85
C MET A 569 35.04 20.02 17.08
N CYS A 570 34.91 20.71 18.22
CA CYS A 570 34.42 20.12 19.46
C CYS A 570 33.07 19.40 19.23
N HIS A 571 32.98 18.15 19.70
CA HIS A 571 31.85 17.26 19.45
C HIS A 571 31.56 16.36 20.66
N ASN A 572 30.28 15.98 20.82
CA ASN A 572 29.81 15.23 21.99
C ASN A 572 29.27 13.82 21.64
N TYR A 573 29.36 13.38 20.37
CA TYR A 573 28.88 12.06 19.93
C TYR A 573 29.89 10.91 20.17
N ASP A 574 31.19 11.15 19.98
CA ASP A 574 32.28 10.24 20.37
C ASP A 574 33.19 10.99 21.35
N PHE A 575 32.93 10.81 22.65
CA PHE A 575 33.68 11.47 23.72
C PHE A 575 35.03 10.78 23.97
N GLU A 576 35.06 9.45 23.89
CA GLU A 576 36.25 8.63 24.17
C GLU A 576 37.20 8.50 22.96
N HIS A 577 36.82 9.07 21.80
CA HIS A 577 37.58 9.04 20.55
C HIS A 577 37.87 7.61 20.05
N LYS A 578 36.91 6.70 20.24
CA LYS A 578 37.02 5.28 19.86
C LYS A 578 36.80 5.04 18.36
N ASP A 579 35.94 5.83 17.72
CA ASP A 579 35.60 5.71 16.29
C ASP A 579 36.36 6.73 15.42
N ILE A 580 37.06 7.70 16.03
CA ILE A 580 37.78 8.76 15.32
C ILE A 580 39.19 8.30 14.92
N VAL A 581 39.30 7.83 13.68
CA VAL A 581 40.58 7.38 13.07
C VAL A 581 41.54 8.53 12.76
N CYS A 582 42.83 8.32 13.06
CA CYS A 582 43.89 9.29 12.79
C CYS A 582 44.28 9.33 11.29
N ARG A 583 44.43 10.55 10.73
CA ARG A 583 44.80 10.78 9.32
C ARG A 583 46.25 11.24 9.08
N LYS A 584 47.02 11.45 10.15
CA LYS A 584 48.45 11.83 10.08
C LYS A 584 49.32 10.65 9.63
N GLN A 585 50.54 10.93 9.16
CA GLN A 585 51.44 9.91 8.61
C GLN A 585 52.06 9.03 9.72
N CYS A 586 52.38 7.79 9.38
CA CYS A 586 53.08 6.85 10.27
C CYS A 586 54.57 7.24 10.42
N PRO A 587 55.15 7.26 11.64
CA PRO A 587 56.54 7.69 11.86
C PRO A 587 57.60 6.63 11.48
N GLU A 588 57.21 5.39 11.23
CA GLU A 588 58.12 4.24 11.12
C GLU A 588 58.91 4.14 9.79
N ARG A 589 59.98 3.35 9.81
CA ARG A 589 60.82 3.02 8.64
C ARG A 589 60.78 1.54 8.27
N LEU A 590 60.83 1.24 6.97
CA LEU A 590 60.79 -0.11 6.43
C LEU A 590 62.19 -0.76 6.43
N PRO A 591 62.30 -2.11 6.47
CA PRO A 591 63.59 -2.82 6.47
C PRO A 591 64.53 -2.48 5.30
N CYS A 592 63.98 -1.99 4.18
CA CYS A 592 64.75 -1.50 3.04
C CYS A 592 65.28 -0.05 3.20
N GLY A 593 65.33 0.49 4.42
CA GLY A 593 65.80 1.85 4.75
C GLY A 593 64.84 3.00 4.43
N HIS A 594 63.76 2.74 3.69
CA HIS A 594 62.82 3.77 3.21
C HIS A 594 61.76 4.14 4.28
N PRO A 595 61.33 5.41 4.37
CA PRO A 595 60.30 5.84 5.31
C PRO A 595 58.90 5.34 4.92
N CYS A 596 58.05 5.04 5.91
CA CYS A 596 56.66 4.68 5.69
C CYS A 596 55.85 5.86 5.14
N LYS A 597 54.89 5.58 4.25
CA LYS A 597 54.01 6.59 3.62
C LYS A 597 52.51 6.37 3.93
N LYS A 598 52.19 5.50 4.90
CA LYS A 598 50.82 5.19 5.30
C LYS A 598 50.29 6.18 6.34
N GLN A 599 48.96 6.24 6.47
CA GLN A 599 48.31 6.94 7.58
C GLN A 599 48.35 6.08 8.85
N CYS A 600 48.39 6.75 10.00
CA CYS A 600 48.70 6.15 11.30
C CYS A 600 47.67 5.15 11.82
N HIS A 601 46.45 5.10 11.27
CA HIS A 601 45.40 4.15 11.68
C HIS A 601 45.52 2.75 11.04
N ILE A 602 46.53 2.51 10.19
CA ILE A 602 46.66 1.27 9.41
C ILE A 602 47.67 0.32 10.08
N GLU A 603 47.30 -0.22 11.23
CA GLU A 603 48.11 -1.18 11.98
C GLU A 603 47.86 -2.62 11.51
N THR A 604 48.80 -3.18 10.74
CA THR A 604 48.97 -4.64 10.60
C THR A 604 50.47 -4.99 10.58
N PRO A 605 50.92 -6.07 11.25
CA PRO A 605 52.35 -6.41 11.31
C PRO A 605 52.95 -6.68 9.92
N ASN A 606 52.34 -7.59 9.16
CA ASN A 606 52.88 -8.15 7.91
C ASN A 606 52.97 -7.15 6.73
N GLU A 607 52.51 -5.91 6.89
CA GLU A 607 52.57 -4.88 5.83
C GLU A 607 53.79 -3.95 5.92
N HIS A 608 54.57 -4.00 7.00
CA HIS A 608 55.78 -3.18 7.16
C HIS A 608 57.03 -3.75 6.43
N GLU A 609 56.92 -4.93 5.84
CA GLU A 609 58.02 -5.62 5.14
C GLU A 609 58.13 -5.24 3.65
N ARG A 610 57.04 -4.76 3.02
CA ARG A 610 56.96 -4.65 1.55
C ARG A 610 57.39 -3.29 1.03
N CYS A 611 58.65 -3.22 0.59
CA CYS A 611 59.29 -1.99 0.11
C CYS A 611 58.73 -1.46 -1.22
N ARG A 612 57.73 -0.56 -1.18
CA ARG A 612 57.13 0.11 -2.35
C ARG A 612 58.00 1.23 -2.95
N ALA A 613 59.32 1.12 -2.83
CA ALA A 613 60.28 2.00 -3.51
C ALA A 613 60.41 1.57 -4.98
N PHE A 614 60.42 2.54 -5.90
CA PHE A 614 60.27 2.31 -7.34
C PHE A 614 61.61 2.31 -8.08
N VAL A 615 62.07 1.11 -8.48
CA VAL A 615 63.33 0.84 -9.20
C VAL A 615 63.04 0.41 -10.65
N GLU A 616 64.03 0.52 -11.53
CA GLU A 616 63.87 0.24 -12.96
C GLU A 616 64.40 -1.15 -13.33
N LYS A 617 63.60 -1.92 -14.08
CA LYS A 617 63.90 -3.27 -14.57
C LYS A 617 63.25 -3.46 -15.96
N ALA A 618 63.85 -4.23 -16.87
CA ALA A 618 63.29 -4.50 -18.20
C ALA A 618 62.35 -5.73 -18.20
N ILE A 619 61.34 -5.73 -19.06
CA ILE A 619 60.46 -6.88 -19.32
C ILE A 619 61.05 -7.75 -20.46
N PRO A 620 61.26 -9.07 -20.26
CA PRO A 620 61.79 -9.95 -21.29
C PRO A 620 60.93 -10.05 -22.56
N GLU A 621 59.60 -10.20 -22.42
CA GLU A 621 58.73 -10.64 -23.53
C GLU A 621 58.28 -9.51 -24.46
N CYS A 622 58.47 -8.25 -24.08
CA CYS A 622 58.03 -7.09 -24.88
C CYS A 622 59.05 -5.93 -24.94
N GLY A 623 60.28 -6.15 -24.46
CA GLY A 623 61.40 -5.18 -24.55
C GLY A 623 61.25 -3.88 -23.75
N HIS A 624 60.13 -3.68 -23.05
CA HIS A 624 59.84 -2.43 -22.37
C HIS A 624 60.50 -2.34 -20.99
N GLN A 625 61.20 -1.23 -20.74
CA GLN A 625 61.62 -0.86 -19.39
C GLN A 625 60.40 -0.48 -18.54
N ILE A 626 60.35 -0.96 -17.30
CA ILE A 626 59.34 -0.59 -16.32
C ILE A 626 59.95 -0.16 -15.00
N ARG A 627 59.28 0.79 -14.37
CA ARG A 627 59.52 1.13 -12.97
C ARG A 627 58.56 0.34 -12.07
N ILE A 628 59.13 -0.53 -11.25
CA ILE A 628 58.42 -1.52 -10.44
C ILE A 628 58.85 -1.41 -8.96
N GLU A 629 57.99 -1.87 -8.05
CA GLU A 629 58.31 -1.87 -6.62
C GLU A 629 59.47 -2.85 -6.34
N CYS A 630 60.39 -2.45 -5.46
CA CYS A 630 61.69 -3.11 -5.26
C CYS A 630 61.61 -4.64 -5.12
N TYR A 631 60.61 -5.12 -4.36
CA TYR A 631 60.37 -6.53 -4.04
C TYR A 631 59.74 -7.37 -5.17
N GLN A 632 59.47 -6.80 -6.36
CA GLN A 632 58.76 -7.47 -7.46
C GLN A 632 59.67 -7.78 -8.67
N THR A 633 59.30 -8.82 -9.43
CA THR A 633 59.96 -9.29 -10.67
C THR A 633 59.15 -8.95 -11.93
N PRO A 634 59.77 -8.58 -13.07
CA PRO A 634 59.05 -8.30 -14.33
C PRO A 634 58.68 -9.55 -15.15
N THR A 635 57.53 -9.47 -15.83
CA THR A 635 56.99 -10.38 -16.87
C THR A 635 56.12 -9.56 -17.83
N ALA A 636 55.61 -10.16 -18.91
CA ALA A 636 54.68 -9.54 -19.86
C ALA A 636 53.46 -8.90 -19.18
N SER A 637 52.99 -9.52 -18.08
CA SER A 637 51.86 -9.01 -17.30
C SER A 637 52.12 -7.67 -16.60
N ASN A 638 53.40 -7.30 -16.41
CA ASN A 638 53.83 -6.05 -15.80
C ASN A 638 53.95 -4.91 -16.83
N CYS A 639 53.67 -5.15 -18.12
CA CYS A 639 53.69 -4.11 -19.15
C CYS A 639 52.54 -3.11 -18.91
N LYS A 640 52.88 -1.97 -18.29
CA LYS A 640 51.95 -0.87 -17.99
C LYS A 640 51.57 -0.02 -19.21
N LYS A 641 52.08 -0.32 -20.42
CA LYS A 641 51.62 0.35 -21.64
C LYS A 641 50.25 -0.18 -22.04
N SER A 642 49.39 0.76 -22.35
CA SER A 642 47.99 0.60 -22.71
C SER A 642 47.71 1.49 -23.93
N SER A 643 46.60 1.21 -24.60
CA SER A 643 46.16 1.97 -25.78
C SER A 643 44.71 2.37 -25.60
N LEU A 644 44.37 3.61 -25.96
CA LEU A 644 43.00 4.08 -26.01
C LEU A 644 42.22 3.32 -27.08
N GLN A 645 41.27 2.49 -26.65
CA GLN A 645 40.37 1.76 -27.53
C GLN A 645 38.94 2.27 -27.31
N ARG A 646 38.16 2.38 -28.40
CA ARG A 646 36.73 2.68 -28.33
C ARG A 646 35.96 1.36 -28.29
N LEU A 647 35.24 1.11 -27.20
CA LEU A 647 34.41 -0.07 -27.04
C LEU A 647 33.01 0.14 -27.67
N ASP A 648 32.32 -0.96 -27.96
CA ASP A 648 30.95 -0.97 -28.55
C ASP A 648 29.91 -0.16 -27.75
N CYS A 649 30.15 0.04 -26.46
CA CYS A 649 29.35 0.92 -25.59
C CYS A 649 29.64 2.43 -25.76
N GLY A 650 30.27 2.83 -26.88
CA GLY A 650 30.66 4.21 -27.22
C GLY A 650 31.84 4.78 -26.42
N HIS A 651 32.14 4.23 -25.25
CA HIS A 651 33.18 4.72 -24.36
C HIS A 651 34.59 4.43 -24.90
N VAL A 652 35.41 5.49 -24.99
CA VAL A 652 36.86 5.36 -25.09
C VAL A 652 37.41 5.06 -23.70
N VAL A 653 38.14 3.96 -23.59
CA VAL A 653 38.81 3.54 -22.35
C VAL A 653 40.23 3.06 -22.66
N ASP A 654 41.10 3.14 -21.67
CA ASP A 654 42.49 2.74 -21.81
C ASP A 654 42.61 1.22 -21.59
N VAL A 655 42.96 0.48 -22.65
CA VAL A 655 43.01 -0.99 -22.64
C VAL A 655 44.46 -1.46 -22.58
N PRO A 656 44.85 -2.32 -21.62
CA PRO A 656 46.21 -2.85 -21.51
C PRO A 656 46.67 -3.50 -22.82
N CYS A 657 47.94 -3.27 -23.21
CA CYS A 657 48.49 -3.73 -24.50
C CYS A 657 48.27 -5.23 -24.76
N ARG A 658 48.31 -6.06 -23.70
CA ARG A 658 48.01 -7.51 -23.74
C ARG A 658 46.63 -7.89 -24.30
N ILE A 659 45.64 -7.00 -24.26
CA ILE A 659 44.25 -7.23 -24.70
C ILE A 659 43.99 -6.52 -26.02
N SER A 660 44.54 -5.32 -26.23
CA SER A 660 44.37 -4.59 -27.49
C SER A 660 45.08 -5.22 -28.69
N SER A 661 46.00 -6.16 -28.46
CA SER A 661 46.60 -7.02 -29.49
C SER A 661 45.72 -8.21 -29.92
N SER A 662 44.57 -8.45 -29.28
CA SER A 662 43.66 -9.58 -29.59
C SER A 662 42.22 -9.10 -29.82
N PRO A 663 41.73 -9.04 -31.08
CA PRO A 663 40.36 -8.59 -31.38
C PRO A 663 39.26 -9.39 -30.65
N SER A 664 39.51 -10.68 -30.43
CA SER A 664 38.59 -11.60 -29.74
C SER A 664 38.51 -11.35 -28.23
N GLU A 665 39.57 -10.84 -27.61
CA GLU A 665 39.55 -10.44 -26.19
C GLU A 665 39.00 -9.03 -26.03
N LEU A 666 39.27 -8.12 -26.97
CA LEU A 666 38.74 -6.75 -26.94
C LEU A 666 37.20 -6.73 -26.98
N LYS A 667 36.57 -7.58 -27.80
CA LYS A 667 35.11 -7.80 -27.79
C LYS A 667 34.56 -8.35 -26.46
N ARG A 668 35.40 -8.97 -25.63
CA ARG A 668 35.04 -9.54 -24.32
C ARG A 668 35.42 -8.63 -23.15
N PHE A 669 35.96 -7.43 -23.42
CA PHE A 669 36.45 -6.51 -22.40
C PHE A 669 35.32 -5.64 -21.82
N PHE A 670 34.98 -5.87 -20.55
CA PHE A 670 33.91 -5.14 -19.85
C PHE A 670 34.28 -3.68 -19.58
N CYS A 671 33.44 -2.74 -20.03
CA CYS A 671 33.68 -1.31 -19.84
C CYS A 671 33.67 -0.91 -18.33
N PRO A 672 34.77 -0.35 -17.78
CA PRO A 672 34.88 -0.04 -16.37
C PRO A 672 34.26 1.31 -15.94
N LYS A 673 33.75 2.11 -16.89
CA LYS A 673 33.10 3.40 -16.61
C LYS A 673 31.84 3.18 -15.73
N PRO A 674 31.49 4.10 -14.80
CA PRO A 674 30.27 3.98 -14.02
C PRO A 674 29.03 4.05 -14.92
N CYS A 675 27.93 3.41 -14.52
CA CYS A 675 26.66 3.47 -15.24
C CYS A 675 25.94 4.81 -14.97
N GLY A 676 25.78 5.20 -13.70
CA GLY A 676 25.29 6.53 -13.30
C GLY A 676 23.80 6.81 -13.54
N GLU A 677 23.16 6.05 -14.43
CA GLU A 677 21.76 6.12 -14.83
C GLU A 677 20.78 6.17 -13.64
N MET A 678 19.68 6.90 -13.77
CA MET A 678 18.65 6.98 -12.72
C MET A 678 17.77 5.73 -12.75
N LEU A 679 17.69 5.01 -11.64
CA LEU A 679 16.85 3.84 -11.48
C LEU A 679 15.38 4.26 -11.23
N ALA A 680 14.42 3.36 -11.49
CA ALA A 680 13.00 3.59 -11.21
C ALA A 680 12.67 3.69 -9.70
N CYS A 681 13.67 3.50 -8.84
CA CYS A 681 13.61 3.78 -7.41
C CYS A 681 14.35 5.08 -7.03
N GLU A 682 14.55 5.99 -7.99
CA GLU A 682 15.19 7.33 -7.91
C GLU A 682 16.69 7.36 -7.53
N HIS A 683 17.24 6.24 -7.06
CA HIS A 683 18.67 6.07 -6.82
C HIS A 683 19.46 5.96 -8.13
N LYS A 684 20.73 6.40 -8.13
CA LYS A 684 21.62 6.24 -9.30
C LYS A 684 22.22 4.84 -9.36
N CYS A 685 22.42 4.31 -10.57
CA CYS A 685 22.98 2.99 -10.78
C CYS A 685 24.47 2.95 -10.41
N ILE A 686 24.77 2.29 -9.29
CA ILE A 686 26.14 2.10 -8.75
C ILE A 686 26.99 1.08 -9.53
N GLY A 687 26.41 0.40 -10.52
CA GLY A 687 27.11 -0.57 -11.37
C GLY A 687 28.02 0.09 -12.41
N LYS A 688 28.87 -0.70 -13.09
CA LYS A 688 29.64 -0.23 -14.24
C LYS A 688 28.86 -0.42 -15.53
N CYS A 689 29.23 0.33 -16.56
CA CYS A 689 28.75 0.20 -17.92
C CYS A 689 28.86 -1.25 -18.43
N GLY A 690 29.96 -1.96 -18.13
CA GLY A 690 30.11 -3.38 -18.45
C GLY A 690 29.15 -4.31 -17.70
N ASP A 691 28.89 -4.05 -16.42
CA ASP A 691 27.98 -4.85 -15.59
C ASP A 691 26.51 -4.66 -16.02
N CYS A 692 26.12 -3.42 -16.29
CA CYS A 692 24.78 -3.06 -16.78
C CYS A 692 24.60 -3.26 -18.30
N ARG A 693 25.60 -3.85 -18.99
CA ARG A 693 25.66 -4.07 -20.44
C ARG A 693 25.28 -2.83 -21.26
N ALA A 694 25.96 -1.73 -20.98
CA ALA A 694 25.72 -0.39 -21.52
C ALA A 694 24.30 0.12 -21.27
N GLY A 695 23.79 -0.04 -20.04
CA GLY A 695 22.48 0.47 -19.60
C GLY A 695 21.28 -0.37 -20.03
N LYS A 696 21.48 -1.64 -20.42
CA LYS A 696 20.42 -2.54 -20.92
C LYS A 696 19.82 -3.43 -19.84
N LEU A 697 20.59 -3.74 -18.79
CA LEU A 697 20.19 -4.63 -17.69
C LEU A 697 20.80 -4.09 -16.38
N HIS A 698 20.14 -3.13 -15.73
CA HIS A 698 20.68 -2.48 -14.54
C HIS A 698 20.77 -3.45 -13.36
N ILE A 699 21.91 -3.43 -12.65
CA ILE A 699 22.08 -4.24 -11.43
C ILE A 699 21.07 -3.83 -10.34
N PRO A 700 20.71 -4.73 -9.40
CA PRO A 700 19.83 -4.41 -8.28
C PRO A 700 20.29 -3.17 -7.50
N CYS A 701 19.34 -2.38 -7.00
CA CYS A 701 19.68 -1.21 -6.19
C CYS A 701 20.33 -1.64 -4.86
N GLY A 702 21.58 -1.23 -4.65
CA GLY A 702 22.34 -1.53 -3.42
C GLY A 702 22.01 -0.63 -2.23
N GLU A 703 21.29 0.47 -2.46
CA GLU A 703 20.95 1.46 -1.44
C GLU A 703 19.97 0.91 -0.40
N LYS A 704 20.02 1.43 0.83
CA LYS A 704 19.21 0.92 1.93
C LYS A 704 17.76 1.38 1.78
N CYS A 705 16.82 0.45 1.92
CA CYS A 705 15.41 0.77 2.04
C CYS A 705 15.11 1.30 3.44
N GLU A 706 14.60 2.53 3.54
CA GLU A 706 14.33 3.24 4.80
C GLU A 706 12.82 3.29 5.14
N ARG A 707 12.00 2.42 4.52
CA ARG A 707 10.55 2.34 4.78
C ARG A 707 10.26 1.64 6.12
N GLU A 708 9.24 2.11 6.83
CA GLU A 708 8.73 1.46 8.05
C GLU A 708 7.89 0.22 7.71
N LEU A 709 8.20 -0.91 8.35
CA LEU A 709 7.41 -2.14 8.30
C LEU A 709 6.26 -2.03 9.32
N ILE A 710 5.12 -2.68 9.05
CA ILE A 710 3.92 -2.68 9.90
C ILE A 710 4.13 -3.04 11.39
N CYS A 711 5.24 -3.69 11.73
CA CYS A 711 5.63 -3.92 13.13
C CYS A 711 6.39 -2.73 13.77
N SER A 712 6.17 -1.51 13.27
CA SER A 712 6.91 -0.27 13.59
C SER A 712 8.44 -0.40 13.54
N HIS A 713 8.95 -1.19 12.60
CA HIS A 713 10.39 -1.42 12.45
C HIS A 713 10.86 -0.94 11.08
N ILE A 714 11.78 0.01 11.04
CA ILE A 714 12.40 0.47 9.79
C ILE A 714 13.12 -0.70 9.11
N CYS A 715 12.87 -0.89 7.82
CA CYS A 715 13.58 -1.82 6.97
C CYS A 715 15.10 -1.50 6.98
N LYS A 716 15.94 -2.51 6.75
CA LYS A 716 17.40 -2.35 6.57
C LYS A 716 17.94 -3.15 5.38
N ALA A 717 17.05 -3.63 4.52
CA ALA A 717 17.40 -4.39 3.32
C ALA A 717 17.76 -3.46 2.15
N PRO A 718 18.60 -3.90 1.18
CA PRO A 718 18.75 -3.22 -0.11
C PRO A 718 17.41 -2.99 -0.81
N CYS A 719 17.30 -1.87 -1.52
CA CYS A 719 16.08 -1.31 -2.06
C CYS A 719 15.45 -2.20 -3.14
N ALA A 720 14.19 -2.57 -2.91
CA ALA A 720 13.33 -3.32 -3.82
C ALA A 720 11.90 -2.76 -3.75
N THR A 721 11.04 -3.14 -4.69
CA THR A 721 9.65 -2.63 -4.72
C THR A 721 8.88 -3.02 -3.45
N ASN A 722 9.08 -4.24 -2.93
CA ASN A 722 8.52 -4.71 -1.65
C ASN A 722 9.61 -4.88 -0.58
N CYS A 723 9.25 -4.70 0.69
CA CYS A 723 10.16 -4.88 1.83
C CYS A 723 9.97 -6.26 2.48
N PRO A 724 11.06 -6.96 2.89
CA PRO A 724 10.95 -8.26 3.55
C PRO A 724 10.38 -8.17 4.98
N PRO A 725 9.79 -9.26 5.51
CA PRO A 725 9.31 -9.31 6.90
C PRO A 725 10.44 -9.10 7.92
N CYS A 726 10.08 -8.60 9.11
CA CYS A 726 11.06 -8.13 10.09
C CYS A 726 11.77 -9.25 10.88
N SER A 727 13.09 -9.17 10.99
CA SER A 727 13.95 -10.10 11.73
C SER A 727 14.35 -9.65 13.15
N ARG A 728 13.81 -8.54 13.67
CA ARG A 728 13.97 -8.15 15.09
C ARG A 728 13.06 -9.02 15.98
N ALA A 729 13.32 -9.14 17.28
CA ALA A 729 12.44 -9.87 18.20
C ALA A 729 11.03 -9.23 18.32
N CYS A 730 9.99 -10.03 18.54
CA CYS A 730 8.63 -9.55 18.82
C CYS A 730 8.59 -8.85 20.20
N GLU A 731 8.16 -7.59 20.23
CA GLU A 731 8.15 -6.77 21.46
C GLU A 731 6.90 -6.98 22.32
N THR A 732 5.85 -7.56 21.72
CA THR A 732 4.58 -7.93 22.37
C THR A 732 4.82 -8.71 23.66
N ARG A 733 4.16 -8.21 24.71
CA ARG A 733 3.98 -8.90 25.99
C ARG A 733 2.56 -8.62 26.50
N CYS A 734 2.01 -9.55 27.25
CA CYS A 734 0.83 -9.36 28.06
C CYS A 734 1.23 -9.36 29.55
N VAL A 735 0.26 -9.39 30.45
CA VAL A 735 0.50 -9.54 31.90
C VAL A 735 0.97 -10.95 32.31
N HIS A 736 0.93 -11.94 31.42
CA HIS A 736 1.40 -13.32 31.68
C HIS A 736 2.73 -13.68 31.02
N SER A 737 2.98 -13.24 29.78
CA SER A 737 4.13 -13.69 28.99
C SER A 737 4.61 -12.67 27.96
N ARG A 738 5.85 -12.83 27.51
CA ARG A 738 6.46 -12.10 26.39
C ARG A 738 6.65 -13.04 25.20
N CYS A 739 6.39 -12.56 23.99
CA CYS A 739 6.65 -13.33 22.78
C CYS A 739 8.16 -13.61 22.58
N LYS A 740 8.49 -14.84 22.18
CA LYS A 740 9.86 -15.30 21.88
C LYS A 740 10.18 -15.40 20.37
N ARG A 741 9.22 -15.09 19.50
CA ARG A 741 9.32 -15.15 18.03
C ARG A 741 9.90 -13.87 17.43
N ASN A 742 10.28 -13.90 16.15
CA ASN A 742 10.66 -12.69 15.42
C ASN A 742 9.44 -11.82 15.11
N CYS A 743 9.63 -10.52 14.90
CA CYS A 743 8.55 -9.54 14.80
C CYS A 743 7.85 -9.58 13.43
N GLY A 744 8.47 -10.15 12.41
CA GLY A 744 7.84 -10.51 11.14
C GLY A 744 7.01 -11.81 11.20
N GLU A 745 7.22 -12.66 12.20
CA GLU A 745 6.45 -13.89 12.40
C GLU A 745 5.12 -13.59 13.09
N ILE A 746 4.16 -14.52 12.97
CA ILE A 746 2.92 -14.49 13.75
C ILE A 746 3.29 -14.79 15.21
N CYS A 747 3.14 -13.80 16.09
CA CYS A 747 3.43 -13.95 17.51
C CYS A 747 2.31 -14.80 18.15
N THR A 748 2.68 -15.82 18.93
CA THR A 748 1.71 -16.81 19.44
C THR A 748 0.66 -16.16 20.35
N PRO A 749 -0.65 -16.47 20.17
CA PRO A 749 -1.68 -16.07 21.14
C PRO A 749 -1.38 -16.63 22.53
N CYS A 750 -1.75 -15.91 23.58
CA CYS A 750 -1.57 -16.32 24.97
C CYS A 750 -2.92 -16.79 25.54
N ILE A 751 -2.91 -17.77 26.47
CA ILE A 751 -4.13 -18.51 26.86
C ILE A 751 -4.52 -18.40 28.36
N GLU A 752 -3.70 -17.68 29.14
CA GLU A 752 -3.69 -17.57 30.62
C GLU A 752 -4.80 -16.69 31.25
N PRO A 753 -5.09 -16.69 32.59
CA PRO A 753 -6.28 -16.11 33.30
C PRO A 753 -6.43 -14.60 33.49
N CYS A 754 -7.60 -14.00 33.28
CA CYS A 754 -7.64 -12.55 33.19
C CYS A 754 -7.38 -11.87 34.52
N ALA A 755 -6.36 -11.01 34.49
CA ALA A 755 -5.72 -10.56 35.71
C ALA A 755 -6.67 -9.76 36.61
N TYR A 756 -7.67 -9.09 36.03
CA TYR A 756 -8.30 -7.94 36.66
C TYR A 756 -9.68 -8.31 37.22
N LYS A 757 -9.69 -8.57 38.55
CA LYS A 757 -10.81 -9.00 39.43
C LYS A 757 -11.01 -8.27 40.80
N CYS A 758 -12.16 -7.62 41.00
CA CYS A 758 -12.59 -6.80 42.15
C CYS A 758 -14.11 -6.93 42.45
N LYS A 759 -14.62 -6.14 43.40
CA LYS A 759 -15.88 -6.37 44.13
C LYS A 759 -17.14 -6.18 43.32
N HIS A 760 -17.36 -5.00 42.74
CA HIS A 760 -18.46 -4.83 41.81
C HIS A 760 -18.03 -5.46 40.46
N LEU A 761 -16.73 -5.86 40.30
CA LEU A 761 -16.14 -5.95 38.95
C LEU A 761 -14.88 -6.92 38.60
N ARG A 762 -14.79 -7.89 37.59
CA ARG A 762 -13.71 -8.90 37.14
C ARG A 762 -13.32 -9.15 35.59
N CYS A 763 -12.94 -10.35 34.99
CA CYS A 763 -12.52 -10.86 33.55
C CYS A 763 -12.15 -12.42 33.11
N THR A 764 -12.54 -13.06 31.93
CA THR A 764 -12.54 -14.55 31.52
C THR A 764 -11.85 -15.31 30.31
N ARG A 765 -11.74 -14.89 29.02
CA ARG A 765 -11.67 -15.72 27.72
C ARG A 765 -10.22 -16.13 27.17
N LEU A 766 -9.67 -15.86 25.96
CA LEU A 766 -8.17 -15.91 25.66
C LEU A 766 -7.37 -14.60 25.85
N CYS A 767 -6.08 -14.70 26.22
CA CYS A 767 -5.10 -13.57 26.30
C CYS A 767 -4.65 -12.97 24.95
N SER A 768 -5.41 -13.24 23.91
CA SER A 768 -5.31 -12.66 22.57
C SER A 768 -6.69 -12.41 21.95
N GLU A 769 -7.75 -12.87 22.60
CA GLU A 769 -9.13 -12.65 22.20
C GLU A 769 -9.67 -11.44 22.89
N PRO A 770 -10.10 -10.47 22.13
CA PRO A 770 -11.77 -9.59 22.44
C PRO A 770 -12.51 -9.14 23.71
N CYS A 771 -11.91 -8.72 24.81
CA CYS A 771 -12.62 -8.44 26.05
C CYS A 771 -13.70 -7.34 25.97
N ASP A 772 -14.58 -7.43 26.95
CA ASP A 772 -15.99 -7.63 26.77
C ASP A 772 -16.94 -6.77 27.65
N ARG A 773 -16.64 -5.51 27.98
CA ARG A 773 -17.60 -4.52 28.59
C ARG A 773 -17.08 -3.07 28.64
N GLY A 774 -17.02 -2.39 29.80
CA GLY A 774 -16.54 -1.02 29.94
C GLY A 774 -15.74 -0.56 31.18
N PRO A 775 -16.12 0.55 31.88
CA PRO A 775 -15.35 1.29 32.94
C PRO A 775 -16.13 1.99 34.13
N CYS A 776 -15.61 1.98 35.37
CA CYS A 776 -16.00 2.74 36.56
C CYS A 776 -14.84 3.04 37.57
N ASN A 777 -14.95 3.73 38.73
CA ASN A 777 -15.42 5.09 38.99
C ASN A 777 -15.23 5.55 40.45
N GLU A 778 -16.31 5.80 41.21
CA GLU A 778 -16.62 5.00 42.39
C GLU A 778 -15.75 5.09 43.69
N PRO A 779 -15.20 6.25 44.16
CA PRO A 779 -14.36 6.48 45.37
C PRO A 779 -13.99 5.36 46.40
N CYS A 780 -12.72 5.26 46.81
CA CYS A 780 -12.10 4.00 47.26
C CYS A 780 -12.38 3.54 48.70
N HIS A 781 -12.37 2.23 48.93
CA HIS A 781 -12.61 1.59 50.23
C HIS A 781 -11.46 0.68 50.72
N ARG A 782 -10.35 0.57 49.97
CA ARG A 782 -9.08 0.10 50.53
C ARG A 782 -8.40 1.27 51.29
N LYS A 783 -7.77 0.96 52.42
CA LYS A 783 -6.90 1.90 53.13
C LYS A 783 -5.46 1.77 52.63
N LEU A 784 -4.75 2.90 52.69
CA LEU A 784 -3.35 3.04 52.32
C LEU A 784 -2.43 2.65 53.48
N ARG A 785 -1.12 2.57 53.24
CA ARG A 785 -0.13 2.29 54.29
C ARG A 785 -0.15 3.34 55.41
N CYS A 786 -0.51 4.57 55.07
CA CYS A 786 -0.73 5.68 56.01
C CYS A 786 -2.12 5.67 56.69
N GLY A 787 -2.92 4.60 56.55
CA GLY A 787 -4.23 4.45 57.21
C GLY A 787 -5.40 5.21 56.58
N HIS A 788 -5.11 6.22 55.76
CA HIS A 788 -6.12 7.00 55.03
C HIS A 788 -6.81 6.19 53.93
N THR A 789 -8.04 6.62 53.61
CA THR A 789 -8.82 6.10 52.49
C THR A 789 -8.06 6.36 51.20
N CYS A 790 -7.86 5.34 50.38
CA CYS A 790 -7.44 5.56 49.00
C CYS A 790 -8.59 6.26 48.23
N ILE A 791 -8.33 6.83 47.06
CA ILE A 791 -8.82 8.18 46.84
C ILE A 791 -9.62 8.48 45.56
N GLY A 792 -10.11 7.64 44.61
CA GLY A 792 -10.39 6.20 44.44
C GLY A 792 -10.97 5.83 43.03
N ILE A 793 -10.41 4.86 42.27
CA ILE A 793 -10.92 4.19 41.02
C ILE A 793 -11.01 2.64 41.20
N CYS A 794 -11.80 1.80 40.47
CA CYS A 794 -12.20 0.45 40.96
C CYS A 794 -11.57 -0.83 40.42
N GLY A 795 -10.68 -1.40 41.24
CA GLY A 795 -9.96 -2.65 40.99
C GLY A 795 -8.58 -2.43 40.37
N GLU A 796 -8.18 -1.17 40.34
CA GLU A 796 -6.80 -0.70 40.23
C GLU A 796 -5.79 -1.58 41.00
N PRO A 797 -4.50 -1.60 40.59
CA PRO A 797 -3.41 -1.61 41.57
C PRO A 797 -3.64 -0.52 42.66
N CYS A 798 -2.97 -0.50 43.81
CA CYS A 798 -3.27 0.51 44.85
C CYS A 798 -2.32 1.70 44.86
N PRO A 799 -2.74 2.90 45.31
CA PRO A 799 -1.86 4.05 45.37
C PRO A 799 -0.75 3.76 46.36
N PRO A 800 0.47 4.20 46.07
CA PRO A 800 1.46 4.22 47.12
C PRO A 800 1.24 5.36 48.14
N GLN A 801 0.47 6.43 47.84
CA GLN A 801 0.32 7.64 48.69
C GLN A 801 -1.14 8.17 48.79
N CYS A 802 -1.36 9.44 49.20
CA CYS A 802 -2.62 9.95 49.76
C CYS A 802 -2.79 11.49 49.74
N ARG A 803 -4.00 11.96 49.36
CA ARG A 803 -4.55 13.34 49.50
C ARG A 803 -4.31 14.06 50.86
N GLN A 804 -3.94 13.32 51.90
CA GLN A 804 -3.77 13.85 53.27
C GLN A 804 -2.32 13.83 53.77
N CYS A 805 -1.52 12.82 53.42
CA CYS A 805 -0.13 12.73 53.85
C CYS A 805 0.81 13.52 52.93
N ASP A 806 0.51 13.50 51.64
CA ASP A 806 1.55 13.66 50.63
C ASP A 806 1.47 15.02 49.92
N LYS A 807 0.88 16.00 50.64
CA LYS A 807 0.07 17.13 50.15
C LYS A 807 0.65 18.05 49.09
N SER A 808 1.96 18.27 49.03
CA SER A 808 2.56 19.30 48.14
C SER A 808 2.76 18.79 46.73
N ARG A 809 3.36 17.61 46.64
CA ARG A 809 3.37 16.73 45.48
C ARG A 809 1.97 16.22 45.18
N VAL A 810 1.14 15.99 46.19
CA VAL A 810 -0.28 15.73 45.97
C VAL A 810 -0.83 16.88 45.14
N GLN A 811 -0.65 18.11 45.62
CA GLN A 811 -0.86 19.34 44.87
C GLN A 811 0.28 19.70 43.87
N ASP A 812 0.86 18.68 43.23
CA ASP A 812 1.03 18.64 41.78
C ASP A 812 -0.33 18.24 41.13
N ILE A 813 -1.41 18.88 41.61
CA ILE A 813 -2.31 19.64 40.73
C ILE A 813 -1.44 20.15 39.59
N PHE A 814 -1.60 19.83 38.31
CA PHE A 814 -1.16 20.27 36.92
C PHE A 814 -1.71 21.70 36.06
N PHE A 815 -2.92 22.33 35.51
CA PHE A 815 -4.55 22.40 35.32
C PHE A 815 -5.41 23.33 36.20
N GLY A 816 -6.36 22.75 36.94
CA GLY A 816 -7.52 23.43 37.52
C GLY A 816 -8.81 22.59 37.61
N THR A 817 -8.77 21.26 37.75
CA THR A 817 -9.99 20.44 38.00
C THR A 817 -9.83 19.33 39.06
N GLU A 818 -8.67 19.21 39.71
CA GLU A 818 -8.47 18.14 40.69
C GLU A 818 -8.39 18.65 42.11
N ASP A 819 -8.15 19.95 42.28
CA ASP A 819 -8.45 20.70 43.51
C ASP A 819 -9.87 20.37 44.03
N GLU A 820 -10.74 19.91 43.12
CA GLU A 820 -11.92 19.12 43.46
C GLU A 820 -11.58 17.98 44.45
N PRO A 821 -12.07 18.02 45.71
CA PRO A 821 -11.88 16.94 46.69
C PRO A 821 -12.54 15.61 46.26
N ASN A 822 -13.22 15.60 45.11
CA ASN A 822 -13.79 14.44 44.45
C ASN A 822 -13.01 13.87 43.25
N ALA A 823 -11.88 14.45 42.85
CA ALA A 823 -11.00 13.84 41.86
C ALA A 823 -10.39 12.51 42.35
N ARG A 824 -10.07 11.58 41.43
CA ARG A 824 -9.67 10.15 41.62
C ARG A 824 -8.61 9.79 40.54
N PHE A 825 -7.70 8.79 40.64
CA PHE A 825 -6.58 8.53 39.69
C PHE A 825 -6.30 7.04 39.39
N VAL A 826 -5.35 6.81 38.46
CA VAL A 826 -4.96 5.56 37.78
C VAL A 826 -3.47 5.41 37.50
N PHE A 827 -2.94 4.19 37.54
CA PHE A 827 -1.53 3.86 37.22
C PHE A 827 -1.30 3.32 35.81
N LEU A 828 -0.13 3.64 35.25
CA LEU A 828 0.45 2.95 34.10
C LEU A 828 1.65 2.04 34.47
N PRO A 829 1.46 0.71 34.66
CA PRO A 829 2.53 -0.26 34.97
C PRO A 829 3.69 -0.40 33.96
N ASP A 830 3.57 0.02 32.70
CA ASP A 830 4.72 0.05 31.75
C ASP A 830 5.71 1.17 32.01
N CYS A 831 5.29 2.13 32.81
CA CYS A 831 5.87 3.46 32.82
C CYS A 831 5.61 4.17 34.14
N GLY A 832 5.45 3.35 35.20
CA GLY A 832 4.83 3.58 36.52
C GLY A 832 4.29 4.99 36.73
N HIS A 833 3.00 5.26 36.53
CA HIS A 833 2.58 6.66 36.51
C HIS A 833 1.15 7.00 36.78
N ILE A 834 0.92 8.17 37.40
CA ILE A 834 -0.39 8.62 37.82
C ILE A 834 -0.94 9.85 37.09
N ILE A 835 -2.28 9.86 37.02
CA ILE A 835 -3.13 10.42 35.98
C ILE A 835 -4.63 10.29 36.51
N VAL A 836 -5.60 11.27 36.43
CA VAL A 836 -6.84 11.55 37.31
C VAL A 836 -8.34 11.16 36.94
N VAL A 837 -9.34 12.11 36.95
CA VAL A 837 -10.83 12.19 36.76
C VAL A 837 -11.45 13.30 35.79
N THR A 838 -11.74 13.45 34.44
CA THR A 838 -12.01 12.89 33.01
C THR A 838 -11.12 12.36 31.70
N LYS A 839 -9.79 12.18 31.20
CA LYS A 839 -8.23 11.98 31.46
C LYS A 839 -7.69 10.91 30.46
N LEU A 840 -6.57 10.20 30.74
CA LEU A 840 -5.93 9.05 30.03
C LEU A 840 -6.94 7.94 29.77
N ASP A 841 -7.70 8.21 28.74
CA ASP A 841 -8.87 7.51 28.30
C ASP A 841 -9.41 8.38 27.17
N GLN A 842 -9.73 9.60 27.54
CA GLN A 842 -10.21 10.64 26.70
C GLN A 842 -9.11 11.09 25.69
N TRP A 843 -7.82 11.11 26.01
CA TRP A 843 -6.79 11.27 24.95
C TRP A 843 -6.61 10.01 24.07
N ILE A 844 -7.05 8.81 24.50
CA ILE A 844 -7.22 7.65 23.60
C ILE A 844 -8.45 7.86 22.73
N LYS A 845 -9.48 8.52 23.23
CA LYS A 845 -10.66 8.83 22.43
C LYS A 845 -10.36 9.70 21.24
N ASN A 846 -9.25 10.44 21.19
CA ASN A 846 -8.79 10.99 19.90
C ASN A 846 -7.63 10.20 19.28
N PHE A 847 -6.89 9.36 19.99
CA PHE A 847 -6.04 8.34 19.34
C PHE A 847 -6.85 7.35 18.47
N GLU A 848 -8.06 6.98 18.92
CA GLU A 848 -9.01 6.15 18.16
C GLU A 848 -9.68 6.93 17.02
N ASN A 849 -9.74 8.27 17.09
CA ASN A 849 -10.56 9.12 16.23
C ASN A 849 -9.76 10.25 15.53
N ASP A 850 -8.45 10.06 15.32
CA ASP A 850 -7.60 10.96 14.50
C ASP A 850 -7.53 10.42 13.06
N PRO A 851 -7.95 11.19 12.03
CA PRO A 851 -8.06 10.70 10.64
C PRO A 851 -6.71 10.27 10.03
N ASP A 852 -5.58 10.88 10.42
CA ASP A 852 -4.23 10.46 9.94
C ASP A 852 -3.88 9.02 10.37
N ASN A 853 -4.65 8.43 11.31
CA ASN A 853 -4.40 7.10 11.86
C ASN A 853 -5.06 5.96 11.06
N LYS A 854 -6.04 6.25 10.18
CA LYS A 854 -6.84 5.21 9.48
C LYS A 854 -6.01 4.26 8.61
N THR A 855 -4.79 4.66 8.22
CA THR A 855 -3.86 3.85 7.41
C THR A 855 -2.73 3.17 8.21
N ALA A 856 -2.60 3.40 9.53
CA ALA A 856 -1.43 2.99 10.31
C ALA A 856 -1.78 2.28 11.64
N ILE A 857 -1.66 0.95 11.68
CA ILE A 857 -1.93 0.15 12.88
C ILE A 857 -0.76 0.27 13.89
N ARG A 858 -0.93 1.03 14.98
CA ARG A 858 0.10 1.24 16.02
C ARG A 858 -0.43 1.15 17.46
N PHE A 859 0.47 0.86 18.40
CA PHE A 859 0.15 0.79 19.83
C PHE A 859 0.02 2.19 20.44
N PRO A 860 -0.62 2.33 21.62
CA PRO A 860 -0.99 3.64 22.12
C PRO A 860 0.10 4.31 22.98
N GLU A 861 0.13 5.67 22.97
CA GLU A 861 1.12 6.78 23.01
C GLU A 861 1.41 7.71 24.30
N CYS A 862 0.50 8.34 25.07
CA CYS A 862 0.33 8.79 26.51
C CYS A 862 0.20 10.27 26.94
N PRO A 863 -0.27 10.53 28.17
CA PRO A 863 0.17 11.52 29.17
C PRO A 863 1.47 12.31 28.90
N ARG A 864 2.67 12.27 29.49
CA ARG A 864 3.46 11.38 30.35
C ARG A 864 4.92 11.29 29.83
N CYS A 865 5.19 10.87 28.56
CA CYS A 865 6.47 10.24 28.15
C CYS A 865 6.86 9.82 26.65
N ARG A 866 6.22 8.90 25.86
CA ARG A 866 6.49 8.52 24.38
C ARG A 866 7.09 7.13 23.82
N GLN A 867 7.17 5.96 24.52
CA GLN A 867 7.40 4.51 24.09
C GLN A 867 6.56 3.37 24.85
N LYS A 868 5.52 2.76 24.21
CA LYS A 868 4.51 1.64 24.45
C LYS A 868 3.81 1.31 25.80
N ILE A 869 2.45 1.48 25.88
CA ILE A 869 1.61 0.58 26.72
C ILE A 869 1.53 -0.78 26.06
N TYR A 870 1.79 -1.80 26.86
CA TYR A 870 1.35 -3.19 26.67
C TYR A 870 0.55 -3.72 27.88
N ARG A 871 0.56 -2.99 29.00
CA ARG A 871 0.07 -3.30 30.33
C ARG A 871 -0.22 -2.00 31.10
N CYS A 872 -1.38 -1.41 30.88
CA CYS A 872 -2.19 -1.17 32.08
C CYS A 872 -3.09 -2.36 32.26
N VAL A 873 -3.89 -2.26 33.30
CA VAL A 873 -4.86 -3.28 33.61
C VAL A 873 -6.25 -2.80 33.23
N ARG A 874 -6.50 -1.48 33.06
CA ARG A 874 -7.54 -0.94 32.16
C ARG A 874 -6.91 -0.29 30.90
N TYR A 875 -5.98 -0.85 30.07
CA TYR A 875 -5.73 -0.29 28.70
C TYR A 875 -5.92 -1.21 27.43
N MET A 876 -6.02 -2.56 27.54
CA MET A 876 -6.27 -3.60 26.49
C MET A 876 -7.40 -3.54 25.42
N PRO A 877 -8.70 -3.25 25.63
CA PRO A 877 -9.60 -2.87 24.56
C PRO A 877 -9.35 -1.59 23.79
N ILE A 878 -8.15 -1.02 23.89
CA ILE A 878 -7.47 -0.53 22.69
C ILE A 878 -6.25 -1.39 22.30
N LEU A 879 -5.36 -1.79 23.22
CA LEU A 879 -4.10 -2.50 22.88
C LEU A 879 -4.27 -3.74 21.96
N ASN A 880 -5.31 -4.55 22.14
CA ASN A 880 -5.45 -5.78 21.37
C ASN A 880 -6.10 -5.59 19.99
N ARG A 881 -6.59 -4.38 19.66
CA ARG A 881 -7.02 -4.01 18.28
C ARG A 881 -5.77 -4.02 17.46
N VAL A 882 -4.80 -3.31 17.98
CA VAL A 882 -3.46 -3.18 17.45
C VAL A 882 -2.82 -4.55 17.34
N HIS A 883 -2.87 -5.38 18.39
CA HIS A 883 -2.27 -6.71 18.36
C HIS A 883 -2.92 -7.64 17.32
N GLU A 884 -4.25 -7.70 17.26
CA GLU A 884 -4.97 -8.55 16.31
C GLU A 884 -4.86 -8.02 14.86
N SER A 885 -5.01 -6.71 14.64
CA SER A 885 -4.84 -6.09 13.31
C SER A 885 -3.41 -6.25 12.76
N ILE A 886 -2.37 -6.08 13.59
CA ILE A 886 -0.98 -6.44 13.20
C ILE A 886 -0.91 -7.93 12.83
N SER A 887 -1.57 -8.80 13.59
CA SER A 887 -1.60 -10.25 13.33
C SER A 887 -2.41 -10.63 12.09
N GLN A 888 -3.42 -9.87 11.70
CA GLN A 888 -4.19 -10.05 10.46
C GLN A 888 -3.37 -9.65 9.23
N VAL A 889 -2.67 -8.51 9.26
CA VAL A 889 -1.83 -8.12 8.12
C VAL A 889 -0.58 -8.99 8.02
N LYS A 890 -0.02 -9.48 9.14
CA LYS A 890 0.98 -10.57 9.12
C LYS A 890 0.46 -11.82 8.40
N ARG A 891 -0.78 -12.25 8.67
CA ARG A 891 -1.43 -13.37 7.96
C ARG A 891 -1.62 -13.09 6.46
N LYS A 892 -1.88 -11.84 6.06
CA LYS A 892 -1.93 -11.43 4.63
C LYS A 892 -0.55 -11.42 3.95
N ILE A 893 0.50 -10.96 4.63
CA ILE A 893 1.87 -10.88 4.09
C ILE A 893 2.54 -12.26 4.01
N LEU A 894 2.26 -13.16 4.97
CA LEU A 894 2.87 -14.49 5.04
C LEU A 894 2.16 -15.57 4.22
N GLY A 895 1.04 -15.26 3.56
CA GLY A 895 0.43 -16.15 2.57
C GLY A 895 -0.20 -17.42 3.16
N ASN A 896 -1.27 -17.29 3.94
CA ASN A 896 -2.00 -18.44 4.48
C ASN A 896 -2.92 -19.12 3.44
N LYS A 897 -2.37 -19.51 2.28
CA LYS A 897 -2.99 -20.46 1.35
C LYS A 897 -3.09 -21.85 2.00
N PRO A 898 -4.12 -22.67 1.69
CA PRO A 898 -4.15 -24.06 2.14
C PRO A 898 -2.93 -24.84 1.66
N ARG A 899 -2.39 -25.74 2.48
CA ARG A 899 -1.24 -26.60 2.12
C ARG A 899 -1.43 -27.34 0.79
N GLN A 900 -2.67 -27.73 0.48
CA GLN A 900 -3.03 -28.42 -0.76
C GLN A 900 -2.89 -27.52 -2.00
N GLU A 901 -3.24 -26.23 -1.90
CA GLU A 901 -3.13 -25.29 -3.02
C GLU A 901 -1.66 -25.00 -3.35
N MET A 902 -0.81 -24.79 -2.33
CA MET A 902 0.63 -24.63 -2.52
C MET A 902 1.30 -25.90 -3.06
N ALA A 903 0.85 -27.09 -2.66
CA ALA A 903 1.36 -28.35 -3.21
C ALA A 903 1.01 -28.51 -4.71
N TYR A 904 -0.22 -28.16 -5.10
CA TYR A 904 -0.66 -28.16 -6.50
C TYR A 904 0.15 -27.15 -7.34
N GLN A 905 0.24 -25.90 -6.89
CA GLN A 905 1.02 -24.84 -7.55
C GLN A 905 2.52 -25.18 -7.66
N ARG A 906 3.13 -25.79 -6.62
CA ARG A 906 4.50 -26.32 -6.65
C ARG A 906 4.68 -27.41 -7.72
N THR A 907 3.70 -28.31 -7.85
CA THR A 907 3.73 -29.39 -8.85
C THR A 907 3.63 -28.85 -10.28
N GLN A 908 2.80 -27.83 -10.50
CA GLN A 908 2.69 -27.17 -11.81
C GLN A 908 4.02 -26.51 -12.23
N LEU A 909 4.68 -25.75 -11.34
CA LEU A 909 5.97 -25.12 -11.67
C LEU A 909 7.08 -26.13 -12.00
N ILE A 910 7.08 -27.30 -11.35
CA ILE A 910 8.03 -28.40 -11.65
C ILE A 910 7.76 -28.94 -13.05
N ALA A 911 6.51 -29.27 -13.38
CA ALA A 911 6.13 -29.81 -14.69
C ALA A 911 6.42 -28.84 -15.85
N GLU A 912 6.20 -27.54 -15.65
CA GLU A 912 6.57 -26.52 -16.66
C GLU A 912 8.09 -26.37 -16.80
N TYR A 913 8.86 -26.36 -15.69
CA TYR A 913 10.31 -26.30 -15.75
C TYR A 913 10.93 -27.49 -16.50
N GLU A 914 10.44 -28.71 -16.24
CA GLU A 914 10.91 -29.94 -16.88
C GLU A 914 10.59 -29.99 -18.40
N LYS A 915 9.51 -29.33 -18.82
CA LYS A 915 9.18 -29.15 -20.25
C LYS A 915 10.23 -28.28 -20.95
N ILE A 916 10.59 -27.14 -20.35
CA ILE A 916 11.56 -26.18 -20.91
C ILE A 916 13.00 -26.72 -20.86
N GLN A 917 13.33 -27.56 -19.85
CA GLN A 917 14.69 -28.05 -19.61
C GLN A 917 15.30 -28.81 -20.80
N ARG A 918 14.50 -29.33 -21.74
CA ARG A 918 15.01 -30.04 -22.93
C ARG A 918 15.81 -29.12 -23.85
N ASN A 919 15.25 -27.96 -24.18
CA ASN A 919 15.82 -27.02 -25.14
C ASN A 919 16.97 -26.20 -24.52
N LEU A 920 16.92 -25.92 -23.21
CA LEU A 920 17.98 -25.19 -22.50
C LEU A 920 19.31 -25.96 -22.36
N LYS A 921 19.34 -27.28 -22.62
CA LYS A 921 20.54 -28.12 -22.48
C LYS A 921 21.69 -27.68 -23.39
N GLU A 922 21.37 -27.28 -24.62
CA GLU A 922 22.36 -27.10 -25.70
C GLU A 922 23.23 -25.83 -25.53
N ILE A 923 22.86 -24.93 -24.61
CA ILE A 923 23.55 -23.64 -24.37
C ILE A 923 24.36 -23.68 -23.06
N ASN A 924 24.53 -24.86 -22.45
CA ASN A 924 25.13 -25.06 -21.12
C ASN A 924 24.44 -24.27 -19.97
N LEU A 925 23.21 -23.82 -20.17
CA LEU A 925 22.45 -23.01 -19.19
C LEU A 925 21.72 -23.83 -18.11
N VAL A 926 21.72 -25.17 -18.22
CA VAL A 926 21.02 -26.05 -17.28
C VAL A 926 21.66 -26.08 -15.90
N GLN A 927 22.98 -25.97 -15.74
CA GLN A 927 23.60 -25.94 -14.40
C GLN A 927 23.15 -24.71 -13.61
N SER A 928 23.33 -23.51 -14.16
CA SER A 928 22.95 -22.24 -13.51
C SER A 928 21.45 -22.11 -13.19
N THR A 929 20.58 -22.78 -13.94
CA THR A 929 19.13 -22.79 -13.68
C THR A 929 18.72 -23.93 -12.74
N ARG A 930 19.39 -25.08 -12.77
CA ARG A 930 19.12 -26.22 -11.88
C ARG A 930 19.40 -25.88 -10.42
N ASP A 931 20.46 -25.12 -10.13
CA ASP A 931 20.75 -24.66 -8.77
C ASP A 931 19.65 -23.75 -8.21
N LEU A 932 19.07 -22.90 -9.06
CA LEU A 932 17.97 -21.99 -8.71
C LEU A 932 16.65 -22.75 -8.46
N PHE A 933 16.34 -23.75 -9.29
CA PHE A 933 15.14 -24.58 -9.14
C PHE A 933 15.31 -25.74 -8.13
N SER A 934 16.53 -26.02 -7.66
CA SER A 934 16.84 -27.12 -6.73
C SER A 934 16.05 -27.08 -5.40
N LYS A 935 15.59 -25.90 -4.98
CA LYS A 935 14.73 -25.73 -3.80
C LYS A 935 13.35 -26.39 -3.97
N LEU A 936 12.78 -26.42 -5.18
CA LEU A 936 11.46 -27.02 -5.45
C LEU A 936 11.42 -28.54 -5.30
N TYR A 937 12.57 -29.22 -5.30
CA TYR A 937 12.68 -30.69 -5.19
C TYR A 937 12.98 -31.17 -3.76
N LYS A 938 12.71 -30.34 -2.73
CA LYS A 938 12.95 -30.66 -1.31
C LYS A 938 11.67 -30.59 -0.49
N ASP A 939 11.13 -31.75 -0.10
CA ASP A 939 9.73 -31.86 0.36
C ASP A 939 9.41 -31.33 1.77
N ASN A 940 10.41 -31.02 2.59
CA ASN A 940 10.23 -30.63 4.00
C ASN A 940 10.48 -29.14 4.29
N GLN A 941 10.36 -28.24 3.30
CA GLN A 941 10.49 -26.79 3.51
C GLN A 941 9.19 -26.02 3.24
N PHE A 942 8.89 -25.06 4.12
CA PHE A 942 7.77 -24.13 3.95
C PHE A 942 8.11 -23.12 2.86
N PHE A 943 7.36 -23.14 1.76
CA PHE A 943 7.47 -22.13 0.70
C PHE A 943 6.71 -20.87 1.11
N SER A 944 7.37 -19.71 1.01
CA SER A 944 6.70 -18.42 1.07
C SER A 944 6.12 -18.03 -0.29
N ASP A 945 5.06 -17.22 -0.31
CA ASP A 945 4.53 -16.65 -1.55
C ASP A 945 5.60 -15.81 -2.30
N ASP A 946 6.56 -15.20 -1.60
CA ASP A 946 7.71 -14.54 -2.23
C ASP A 946 8.63 -15.51 -3.00
N MET A 947 8.87 -16.71 -2.46
CA MET A 947 9.61 -17.75 -3.19
C MET A 947 8.82 -18.21 -4.41
N PHE A 948 7.51 -18.39 -4.27
CA PHE A 948 6.63 -18.79 -5.37
C PHE A 948 6.60 -17.72 -6.49
N ASN A 949 6.40 -16.44 -6.14
CA ASN A 949 6.39 -15.33 -7.08
C ASN A 949 7.73 -15.15 -7.79
N LEU A 950 8.86 -15.29 -7.09
CA LEU A 950 10.19 -15.30 -7.70
C LEU A 950 10.33 -16.42 -8.75
N MET A 951 9.88 -17.63 -8.44
CA MET A 951 10.02 -18.80 -9.31
C MET A 951 9.08 -18.74 -10.52
N THR A 952 7.83 -18.30 -10.34
CA THR A 952 6.88 -18.06 -11.44
C THR A 952 7.39 -17.00 -12.42
N ASN A 953 7.91 -15.87 -11.93
CA ASN A 953 8.50 -14.84 -12.81
C ASN A 953 9.77 -15.36 -13.52
N THR A 954 10.61 -16.12 -12.82
CA THR A 954 11.80 -16.74 -13.44
C THR A 954 11.41 -17.72 -14.54
N LEU A 955 10.39 -18.55 -14.30
CA LEU A 955 9.90 -19.53 -15.28
C LEU A 955 9.24 -18.86 -16.49
N ALA A 956 8.49 -17.78 -16.30
CA ALA A 956 7.97 -16.95 -17.39
C ALA A 956 9.09 -16.38 -18.27
N PHE A 957 10.21 -15.96 -17.69
CA PHE A 957 11.39 -15.55 -18.46
C PHE A 957 12.05 -16.73 -19.19
N LEU A 958 12.15 -17.91 -18.58
CA LEU A 958 12.70 -19.10 -19.26
C LEU A 958 11.82 -19.56 -20.44
N ASN A 959 10.50 -19.43 -20.35
CA ASN A 959 9.57 -19.66 -21.47
C ASN A 959 9.79 -18.66 -22.62
N GLU A 960 9.91 -17.36 -22.32
CA GLU A 960 10.17 -16.34 -23.35
C GLU A 960 11.55 -16.51 -24.00
N MET A 961 12.56 -16.94 -23.23
CA MET A 961 13.87 -17.34 -23.76
C MET A 961 13.76 -18.53 -24.72
N ASP A 962 13.02 -19.58 -24.36
CA ASP A 962 12.82 -20.76 -25.20
C ASP A 962 12.12 -20.42 -26.53
N ALA A 963 11.11 -19.54 -26.48
CA ALA A 963 10.45 -19.01 -27.66
C ALA A 963 11.39 -18.20 -28.55
N ILE A 964 12.28 -17.37 -27.97
CA ILE A 964 13.29 -16.59 -28.71
C ILE A 964 14.36 -17.50 -29.35
N LEU A 965 14.81 -18.54 -28.64
CA LEU A 965 15.76 -19.53 -29.15
C LEU A 965 15.16 -20.32 -30.32
N THR A 966 13.91 -20.78 -30.17
CA THR A 966 13.17 -21.52 -31.19
C THR A 966 12.91 -20.67 -32.44
N ASP A 967 12.59 -19.39 -32.29
CA ASP A 967 12.38 -18.47 -33.42
C ASP A 967 13.70 -18.10 -34.11
N GLY A 968 14.76 -17.84 -33.33
CA GLY A 968 16.10 -17.54 -33.84
C GLY A 968 16.68 -18.69 -34.69
N ARG A 969 16.61 -19.93 -34.20
CA ARG A 969 17.08 -21.12 -34.95
C ARG A 969 16.35 -21.36 -36.27
N LYS A 970 15.08 -20.95 -36.37
CA LYS A 970 14.29 -21.07 -37.61
C LYS A 970 14.60 -19.99 -38.65
N LYS A 971 15.22 -18.87 -38.23
CA LYS A 971 15.36 -17.65 -39.04
C LYS A 971 16.80 -17.21 -39.31
N LEU A 972 17.78 -17.70 -38.54
CA LEU A 972 19.18 -17.26 -38.59
C LEU A 972 20.13 -18.42 -38.89
N GLN A 973 21.28 -18.11 -39.50
CA GLN A 973 22.39 -19.05 -39.63
C GLN A 973 23.14 -19.19 -38.29
N GLU A 974 23.68 -20.38 -38.02
CA GLU A 974 24.28 -20.74 -36.72
C GLU A 974 25.37 -19.77 -36.23
N SER A 975 26.24 -19.31 -37.15
CA SER A 975 27.30 -18.34 -36.88
C SER A 975 26.79 -16.96 -36.43
N VAL A 976 25.58 -16.59 -36.83
CA VAL A 976 24.92 -15.32 -36.47
C VAL A 976 24.04 -15.50 -35.23
N PHE A 977 23.40 -16.66 -35.09
CA PHE A 977 22.58 -17.04 -33.95
C PHE A 977 23.36 -17.03 -32.63
N GLU A 978 24.61 -17.51 -32.63
CA GLU A 978 25.47 -17.55 -31.45
C GLU A 978 25.81 -16.15 -30.88
N ASP A 979 26.20 -15.20 -31.74
CA ASP A 979 26.57 -13.83 -31.35
C ASP A 979 25.34 -12.95 -31.05
N LEU A 980 24.24 -13.10 -31.82
CA LEU A 980 23.07 -12.20 -31.74
C LEU A 980 21.91 -12.72 -30.87
N VAL A 981 21.89 -14.01 -30.51
CA VAL A 981 20.84 -14.60 -29.66
C VAL A 981 21.44 -15.28 -28.43
N ASN A 982 22.31 -16.29 -28.60
CA ASN A 982 22.81 -17.07 -27.46
C ASN A 982 23.66 -16.22 -26.50
N ALA A 983 24.60 -15.41 -27.00
CA ALA A 983 25.42 -14.54 -26.16
C ALA A 983 24.58 -13.55 -25.30
N PRO A 984 23.64 -12.76 -25.87
CA PRO A 984 22.68 -11.98 -25.09
C PRO A 984 21.92 -12.77 -24.03
N LEU A 985 21.39 -13.95 -24.39
CA LEU A 985 20.59 -14.76 -23.48
C LEU A 985 21.41 -15.36 -22.33
N ARG A 986 22.66 -15.76 -22.56
CA ARG A 986 23.58 -16.18 -21.50
C ARG A 986 23.87 -15.05 -20.50
N HIS A 987 23.92 -13.79 -20.94
CA HIS A 987 24.04 -12.66 -20.02
C HIS A 987 22.78 -12.46 -19.15
N ILE A 988 21.58 -12.67 -19.70
CA ILE A 988 20.32 -12.62 -18.92
C ILE A 988 20.30 -13.73 -17.86
N VAL A 989 20.66 -14.97 -18.20
CA VAL A 989 20.70 -16.04 -17.18
C VAL A 989 21.79 -15.78 -16.14
N LYS A 990 22.96 -15.24 -16.51
CA LYS A 990 23.98 -14.82 -15.53
C LYS A 990 23.45 -13.75 -14.57
N TYR A 991 22.66 -12.80 -15.07
CA TYR A 991 22.00 -11.77 -14.27
C TYR A 991 20.93 -12.35 -13.33
N LEU A 992 20.15 -13.33 -13.79
CA LEU A 992 19.18 -14.06 -12.97
C LEU A 992 19.87 -14.89 -11.88
N SER A 993 20.94 -15.63 -12.21
CA SER A 993 21.70 -16.44 -11.25
C SER A 993 22.49 -15.64 -10.21
N ALA A 994 22.72 -14.34 -10.46
CA ALA A 994 23.40 -13.44 -9.53
C ALA A 994 22.48 -12.89 -8.42
N GLN A 995 21.16 -13.13 -8.48
CA GLN A 995 20.23 -12.73 -7.43
C GLN A 995 20.37 -13.61 -6.18
N ARG A 996 20.24 -13.02 -4.99
CA ARG A 996 20.13 -13.81 -3.75
C ARG A 996 18.77 -14.52 -3.73
N GLN A 997 18.79 -15.83 -3.56
CA GLN A 997 17.70 -16.79 -3.84
C GLN A 997 16.45 -16.67 -2.93
N ASP A 998 16.22 -15.54 -2.26
CA ASP A 998 15.22 -15.37 -1.19
C ASP A 998 14.47 -14.02 -1.32
N ARG A 999 14.36 -13.45 -2.53
CA ARG A 999 13.72 -12.14 -2.80
C ARG A 999 13.07 -12.08 -4.19
N ASN A 1000 11.91 -11.44 -4.29
CA ASN A 1000 11.29 -11.06 -5.57
C ASN A 1000 12.20 -10.11 -6.39
N PHE A 1001 12.06 -10.15 -7.72
CA PHE A 1001 12.58 -9.12 -8.61
C PHE A 1001 11.93 -7.75 -8.31
N ALA A 1002 12.70 -6.68 -8.36
CA ALA A 1002 12.15 -5.33 -8.42
C ALA A 1002 11.58 -5.03 -9.81
N GLU A 1003 10.56 -4.16 -9.88
CA GLU A 1003 9.80 -3.87 -11.11
C GLU A 1003 10.70 -3.42 -12.28
N GLN A 1004 11.75 -2.64 -12.02
CA GLN A 1004 12.72 -2.26 -13.03
C GLN A 1004 13.45 -3.46 -13.64
N GLN A 1005 13.80 -4.48 -12.85
CA GLN A 1005 14.47 -5.66 -13.36
C GLN A 1005 13.55 -6.44 -14.32
N LEU A 1006 12.24 -6.47 -14.01
CA LEU A 1006 11.24 -7.05 -14.91
C LEU A 1006 11.17 -6.24 -16.23
N LYS A 1007 11.14 -4.90 -16.15
CA LYS A 1007 11.09 -4.00 -17.32
C LYS A 1007 12.36 -4.08 -18.19
N ASP A 1008 13.54 -4.08 -17.58
CA ASP A 1008 14.83 -4.18 -18.28
C ASP A 1008 14.93 -5.53 -19.04
N ILE A 1009 14.65 -6.65 -18.37
CA ILE A 1009 14.68 -7.99 -18.98
C ILE A 1009 13.66 -8.12 -20.13
N GLN A 1010 12.41 -7.65 -19.93
CA GLN A 1010 11.40 -7.65 -20.99
C GLN A 1010 11.77 -6.74 -22.16
N SER A 1011 12.44 -5.62 -21.91
CA SER A 1011 12.89 -4.69 -22.97
C SER A 1011 14.04 -5.27 -23.78
N GLU A 1012 14.98 -5.96 -23.13
CA GLU A 1012 16.04 -6.70 -23.79
C GLU A 1012 15.50 -7.88 -24.62
N PHE A 1013 14.50 -8.65 -24.15
CA PHE A 1013 13.81 -9.66 -24.96
C PHE A 1013 13.13 -9.06 -26.20
N LYS A 1014 12.39 -7.94 -26.05
CA LYS A 1014 11.78 -7.20 -27.16
C LYS A 1014 12.82 -6.67 -28.17
N ARG A 1015 14.04 -6.36 -27.71
CA ARG A 1015 15.18 -5.94 -28.54
C ARG A 1015 15.81 -7.12 -29.28
N ILE A 1016 16.02 -8.27 -28.62
CA ILE A 1016 16.54 -9.49 -29.25
C ILE A 1016 15.60 -9.99 -30.35
N ARG A 1017 14.27 -10.02 -30.11
CA ARG A 1017 13.28 -10.35 -31.15
C ARG A 1017 13.37 -9.42 -32.37
N ARG A 1018 13.61 -8.12 -32.16
CA ARG A 1018 13.83 -7.16 -33.27
C ARG A 1018 15.14 -7.42 -34.01
N VAL A 1019 16.22 -7.81 -33.34
CA VAL A 1019 17.48 -8.21 -34.02
C VAL A 1019 17.26 -9.45 -34.88
N ILE A 1020 16.55 -10.47 -34.38
CA ILE A 1020 16.19 -11.67 -35.17
C ILE A 1020 15.36 -11.25 -36.40
N TYR A 1021 14.40 -10.35 -36.23
CA TYR A 1021 13.58 -9.83 -37.34
C TYR A 1021 14.43 -9.13 -38.42
N ILE A 1022 15.29 -8.17 -38.06
CA ILE A 1022 16.16 -7.46 -39.03
C ILE A 1022 17.03 -8.44 -39.82
N GLU A 1023 17.72 -9.36 -39.14
CA GLU A 1023 18.62 -10.29 -39.83
C GLU A 1023 17.85 -11.33 -40.66
N SER A 1024 16.59 -11.65 -40.29
CA SER A 1024 15.69 -12.46 -41.14
C SER A 1024 15.20 -11.71 -42.39
N LEU A 1025 14.94 -10.40 -42.30
CA LEU A 1025 14.67 -9.55 -43.48
C LEU A 1025 15.89 -9.52 -44.40
N VAL A 1026 17.08 -9.19 -43.86
CA VAL A 1026 18.35 -9.16 -44.62
C VAL A 1026 18.62 -10.51 -45.30
N SER A 1027 18.37 -11.63 -44.62
CA SER A 1027 18.53 -12.98 -45.19
C SER A 1027 17.49 -13.32 -46.27
N SER A 1028 16.30 -12.70 -46.23
CA SER A 1028 15.22 -12.93 -47.20
C SER A 1028 15.42 -12.18 -48.51
N LEU A 1029 16.06 -11.01 -48.48
CA LEU A 1029 16.18 -10.08 -49.61
C LEU A 1029 17.13 -10.57 -50.72
N LYS A 1030 18.09 -11.46 -50.40
CA LYS A 1030 18.95 -12.26 -51.32
C LYS A 1030 19.76 -11.53 -52.42
N GLN A 1031 19.64 -10.21 -52.57
CA GLN A 1031 20.38 -9.40 -53.55
C GLN A 1031 21.13 -8.25 -52.86
N THR A 1032 21.95 -7.52 -53.62
CA THR A 1032 22.54 -6.25 -53.16
C THR A 1032 21.45 -5.21 -52.91
N LEU A 1033 21.25 -4.88 -51.64
CA LEU A 1033 20.33 -3.84 -51.17
C LEU A 1033 20.53 -2.51 -51.93
N LYS A 1034 19.44 -1.84 -52.30
CA LYS A 1034 19.47 -0.45 -52.77
C LYS A 1034 20.00 0.46 -51.65
N GLN A 1035 20.46 1.66 -52.01
CA GLN A 1035 21.00 2.61 -51.03
C GLN A 1035 19.97 2.95 -49.95
N ASP A 1036 18.71 3.22 -50.32
CA ASP A 1036 17.64 3.60 -49.39
C ASP A 1036 17.22 2.44 -48.45
N GLU A 1037 17.19 1.21 -48.99
CA GLU A 1037 16.95 -0.02 -48.24
C GLU A 1037 18.04 -0.24 -47.19
N LYS A 1038 19.29 -0.07 -47.61
CA LYS A 1038 20.48 -0.21 -46.76
C LYS A 1038 20.52 0.87 -45.67
N GLU A 1039 20.26 2.13 -46.00
CA GLU A 1039 20.20 3.21 -45.00
C GLU A 1039 19.07 2.99 -43.97
N CYS A 1040 17.93 2.45 -44.40
CA CYS A 1040 16.84 2.10 -43.49
C CYS A 1040 17.22 0.91 -42.58
N ILE A 1041 17.81 -0.16 -43.13
CA ILE A 1041 18.31 -1.31 -42.37
C ILE A 1041 19.43 -0.92 -41.41
N ASP A 1042 20.40 -0.10 -41.83
CA ASP A 1042 21.48 0.38 -40.97
C ASP A 1042 20.92 1.31 -39.87
N SER A 1043 19.85 2.07 -40.13
CA SER A 1043 19.12 2.83 -39.10
C SER A 1043 18.45 1.91 -38.06
N MET A 1044 17.78 0.83 -38.51
CA MET A 1044 17.23 -0.21 -37.61
C MET A 1044 18.32 -0.90 -36.77
N LYS A 1045 19.46 -1.23 -37.39
CA LYS A 1045 20.61 -1.83 -36.71
C LYS A 1045 21.23 -0.86 -35.72
N ASN A 1046 21.26 0.44 -36.01
CA ASN A 1046 21.75 1.46 -35.08
C ASN A 1046 20.80 1.64 -33.88
N LEU A 1047 19.47 1.71 -34.08
CA LEU A 1047 18.50 1.74 -32.98
C LEU A 1047 18.61 0.51 -32.07
N THR A 1048 18.75 -0.69 -32.65
CA THR A 1048 18.88 -1.92 -31.84
C THR A 1048 20.26 -2.10 -31.21
N ARG A 1049 21.32 -1.46 -31.73
CA ARG A 1049 22.67 -1.46 -31.14
C ARG A 1049 22.85 -0.41 -30.04
N LYS A 1050 22.11 0.72 -30.10
CA LYS A 1050 22.05 1.84 -29.12
C LYS A 1050 22.31 1.43 -27.67
N SER A 1051 23.06 2.22 -26.92
CA SER A 1051 23.24 2.04 -25.46
C SER A 1051 22.06 2.64 -24.68
N GLY A 1052 21.72 2.03 -23.55
CA GLY A 1052 20.49 2.29 -22.77
C GLY A 1052 19.41 1.21 -23.00
N PRO A 1053 18.30 1.26 -22.25
CA PRO A 1053 17.16 0.36 -22.43
C PRO A 1053 16.42 0.68 -23.73
N PHE A 1054 15.81 -0.33 -24.36
CA PHE A 1054 15.02 -0.13 -25.58
C PHE A 1054 13.63 0.39 -25.22
N THR A 1055 13.47 1.72 -25.22
CA THR A 1055 12.26 2.41 -24.73
C THR A 1055 11.05 2.18 -25.64
N ASP A 1056 9.87 2.59 -25.18
CA ASP A 1056 8.66 2.59 -26.02
C ASP A 1056 8.76 3.62 -27.17
N GLU A 1057 9.51 4.72 -27.00
CA GLU A 1057 9.85 5.63 -28.11
C GLU A 1057 10.81 5.00 -29.14
N ASP A 1058 11.88 4.32 -28.68
CA ASP A 1058 12.81 3.62 -29.58
C ASP A 1058 12.09 2.49 -30.32
N ARG A 1059 11.07 1.89 -29.69
CA ARG A 1059 10.17 0.97 -30.36
C ARG A 1059 9.36 1.66 -31.45
N GLN A 1060 8.70 2.77 -31.16
CA GLN A 1060 7.89 3.45 -32.17
C GLN A 1060 8.76 3.89 -33.36
N LYS A 1061 9.92 4.51 -33.11
CA LYS A 1061 10.90 4.87 -34.15
C LYS A 1061 11.42 3.66 -34.96
N PHE A 1062 11.54 2.48 -34.33
CA PHE A 1062 11.88 1.24 -35.04
C PHE A 1062 10.73 0.75 -35.91
N ASP A 1063 9.52 0.72 -35.34
CA ASP A 1063 8.32 0.23 -36.01
C ASP A 1063 7.94 1.17 -37.18
N ASP A 1064 8.17 2.48 -37.06
CA ASP A 1064 8.03 3.48 -38.14
C ASP A 1064 9.07 3.27 -39.26
N LEU A 1065 10.32 2.94 -38.92
CA LEU A 1065 11.34 2.56 -39.92
C LEU A 1065 10.97 1.25 -40.65
N VAL A 1066 10.28 0.32 -40.00
CA VAL A 1066 9.75 -0.89 -40.67
C VAL A 1066 8.68 -0.50 -41.68
N LYS A 1067 7.71 0.35 -41.31
CA LYS A 1067 6.70 0.88 -42.26
C LYS A 1067 7.37 1.61 -43.44
N LYS A 1068 8.43 2.39 -43.21
CA LYS A 1068 9.24 3.02 -44.29
C LYS A 1068 9.98 1.99 -45.15
N PHE A 1069 10.52 0.93 -44.56
CA PHE A 1069 11.21 -0.13 -45.31
C PHE A 1069 10.25 -0.91 -46.21
N GLU A 1070 9.05 -1.25 -45.71
CA GLU A 1070 7.98 -1.89 -46.48
C GLU A 1070 7.63 -1.04 -47.73
N GLN A 1071 7.42 0.27 -47.53
CA GLN A 1071 7.17 1.24 -48.60
C GLN A 1071 8.31 1.29 -49.66
N ILE A 1072 9.58 1.37 -49.24
CA ILE A 1072 10.72 1.46 -50.17
C ILE A 1072 10.84 0.24 -51.11
N ASN A 1073 10.42 -0.94 -50.65
CA ASN A 1073 10.57 -2.17 -51.41
C ASN A 1073 9.37 -2.46 -52.34
N ASN A 1074 8.32 -1.62 -52.33
CA ASN A 1074 6.97 -1.99 -52.82
C ASN A 1074 6.52 -3.36 -52.25
N LEU A 1075 6.90 -3.67 -51.01
CA LEU A 1075 6.26 -4.77 -50.29
C LEU A 1075 4.80 -4.35 -50.05
N PRO A 1076 3.81 -5.24 -50.30
CA PRO A 1076 2.38 -4.92 -50.15
C PRO A 1076 2.08 -4.41 -48.73
N GLY A 1077 2.03 -3.08 -48.64
CA GLY A 1077 2.41 -2.35 -47.44
C GLY A 1077 1.25 -2.16 -46.48
N LEU A 1078 0.89 -3.21 -45.76
CA LEU A 1078 -0.11 -3.11 -44.69
C LEU A 1078 0.23 -2.03 -43.66
N GLY A 1079 1.52 -1.78 -43.41
CA GLY A 1079 1.95 -0.77 -42.44
C GLY A 1079 1.46 -1.06 -41.02
N ILE A 1080 1.28 -2.33 -40.67
CA ILE A 1080 0.78 -2.78 -39.36
C ILE A 1080 1.90 -3.48 -38.58
N THR A 1081 2.14 -3.01 -37.36
CA THR A 1081 2.96 -3.74 -36.38
C THR A 1081 2.34 -5.09 -36.05
N ASP A 1082 3.12 -6.03 -35.50
CA ASP A 1082 2.59 -7.30 -35.01
C ASP A 1082 1.43 -7.13 -33.99
N ARG A 1083 1.38 -6.01 -33.26
CA ARG A 1083 0.25 -5.68 -32.39
C ARG A 1083 -1.00 -5.30 -33.19
N GLU A 1084 -0.86 -4.41 -34.18
CA GLU A 1084 -1.95 -4.02 -35.08
C GLU A 1084 -2.44 -5.22 -35.90
N ARG A 1085 -1.55 -6.09 -36.40
CA ARG A 1085 -1.87 -7.35 -37.08
C ARG A 1085 -2.66 -8.33 -36.20
N ILE A 1086 -2.19 -8.59 -34.99
CA ILE A 1086 -2.91 -9.45 -34.03
C ILE A 1086 -4.24 -8.81 -33.59
N ALA A 1087 -4.33 -7.47 -33.55
CA ALA A 1087 -5.58 -6.76 -33.28
C ALA A 1087 -6.57 -6.90 -34.45
N ILE A 1088 -6.14 -6.72 -35.70
CA ILE A 1088 -6.97 -6.84 -36.92
C ILE A 1088 -7.52 -8.27 -37.07
N VAL A 1089 -6.66 -9.29 -36.91
CA VAL A 1089 -7.11 -10.70 -36.96
C VAL A 1089 -8.10 -11.01 -35.84
N ARG A 1090 -7.93 -10.44 -34.63
CA ARG A 1090 -8.89 -10.59 -33.52
C ARG A 1090 -10.16 -9.77 -33.68
N ALA A 1091 -10.11 -8.64 -34.39
CA ALA A 1091 -11.26 -7.77 -34.62
C ALA A 1091 -12.18 -8.33 -35.71
N LEU A 1092 -11.60 -8.93 -36.76
CA LEU A 1092 -12.36 -9.55 -37.85
C LEU A 1092 -12.81 -10.98 -37.52
N ASN A 1093 -12.12 -11.68 -36.60
CA ASN A 1093 -12.53 -12.98 -36.03
C ASN A 1093 -12.81 -14.10 -37.05
N ILE A 1094 -12.20 -14.00 -38.24
CA ILE A 1094 -12.30 -14.96 -39.34
C ILE A 1094 -11.25 -16.08 -39.25
N SER A 1095 -11.54 -17.20 -39.90
CA SER A 1095 -10.61 -18.30 -40.12
C SER A 1095 -9.39 -17.90 -40.96
N LYS A 1096 -8.33 -18.70 -40.88
CA LYS A 1096 -7.10 -18.48 -41.66
C LYS A 1096 -7.31 -18.84 -43.14
N GLY A 1097 -6.65 -18.11 -44.04
CA GLY A 1097 -6.68 -18.34 -45.50
C GLY A 1097 -7.67 -17.48 -46.27
N HIS A 1098 -8.14 -16.38 -45.67
CA HIS A 1098 -9.18 -15.48 -46.22
C HIS A 1098 -8.62 -14.17 -46.81
N TRP A 1099 -7.29 -13.98 -46.80
CA TRP A 1099 -6.63 -12.73 -47.19
C TRP A 1099 -5.96 -12.83 -48.56
N PHE A 1100 -6.07 -11.76 -49.34
CA PHE A 1100 -5.62 -11.69 -50.73
C PHE A 1100 -4.99 -10.31 -51.03
N ILE A 1101 -4.29 -10.18 -52.16
CA ILE A 1101 -3.76 -8.93 -52.69
C ILE A 1101 -4.17 -8.74 -54.15
N CYS A 1102 -4.45 -7.49 -54.51
CA CYS A 1102 -4.68 -7.07 -55.89
C CYS A 1102 -3.38 -7.12 -56.72
N PRO A 1103 -3.45 -6.95 -58.06
CA PRO A 1103 -2.27 -6.99 -58.93
C PRO A 1103 -1.19 -5.96 -58.55
N ASN A 1104 -1.60 -4.80 -58.03
CA ASN A 1104 -0.73 -3.72 -57.55
C ASN A 1104 -0.38 -3.82 -56.04
N GLY A 1105 -0.68 -4.95 -55.39
CA GLY A 1105 -0.25 -5.25 -54.01
C GLY A 1105 -1.13 -4.72 -52.89
N HIS A 1106 -2.29 -4.11 -53.16
CA HIS A 1106 -3.20 -3.67 -52.10
C HIS A 1106 -3.95 -4.86 -51.49
N PRO A 1107 -3.92 -5.04 -50.15
CA PRO A 1107 -4.47 -6.20 -49.47
C PRO A 1107 -5.97 -6.06 -49.21
N TYR A 1108 -6.72 -7.14 -49.45
CA TYR A 1108 -8.15 -7.24 -49.16
C TYR A 1108 -8.49 -8.61 -48.56
N VAL A 1109 -9.74 -8.76 -48.11
CA VAL A 1109 -10.22 -9.95 -47.40
C VAL A 1109 -11.53 -10.44 -48.01
N ILE A 1110 -11.68 -11.76 -48.15
CA ILE A 1110 -12.91 -12.41 -48.58
C ILE A 1110 -13.51 -13.09 -47.35
N THR A 1111 -14.52 -12.46 -46.77
CA THR A 1111 -14.99 -12.76 -45.40
C THR A 1111 -15.75 -14.08 -45.32
N GLU A 1112 -16.95 -14.16 -45.89
CA GLU A 1112 -17.99 -15.16 -45.59
C GLU A 1112 -17.51 -16.61 -45.71
N CYS A 1113 -17.11 -17.01 -46.91
CA CYS A 1113 -16.69 -18.38 -47.21
C CYS A 1113 -15.18 -18.53 -47.48
N GLY A 1114 -14.44 -17.42 -47.66
CA GLY A 1114 -13.01 -17.42 -48.00
C GLY A 1114 -12.67 -17.80 -49.45
N GLY A 1115 -13.66 -18.08 -50.30
CA GLY A 1115 -13.49 -18.32 -51.74
C GLY A 1115 -14.18 -17.23 -52.58
N ALA A 1116 -13.57 -16.79 -53.67
CA ALA A 1116 -14.03 -15.63 -54.43
C ALA A 1116 -15.33 -15.89 -55.23
N SER A 1117 -16.44 -15.34 -54.76
CA SER A 1117 -17.78 -15.45 -55.37
C SER A 1117 -18.19 -14.25 -56.23
N GLN A 1118 -17.61 -13.07 -55.96
CA GLN A 1118 -17.89 -11.82 -56.67
C GLN A 1118 -16.60 -11.10 -57.09
N GLU A 1119 -16.65 -10.40 -58.23
CA GLU A 1119 -15.62 -9.45 -58.68
C GLU A 1119 -15.97 -8.01 -58.26
N SER A 1120 -14.93 -7.22 -57.94
CA SER A 1120 -15.03 -5.81 -57.54
C SER A 1120 -13.80 -5.04 -58.01
N GLN A 1121 -13.71 -3.75 -57.70
CA GLN A 1121 -12.53 -2.92 -57.93
C GLN A 1121 -11.80 -2.60 -56.62
N CYS A 1122 -10.47 -2.57 -56.67
CA CYS A 1122 -9.61 -2.21 -55.55
C CYS A 1122 -9.84 -0.74 -55.15
N PRO A 1123 -10.24 -0.44 -53.91
CA PRO A 1123 -10.51 0.94 -53.49
C PRO A 1123 -9.32 1.89 -53.68
N ASP A 1124 -8.09 1.38 -53.48
CA ASP A 1124 -6.87 2.19 -53.51
C ASP A 1124 -6.27 2.40 -54.92
N CYS A 1125 -6.63 1.56 -55.91
CA CYS A 1125 -6.00 1.64 -57.24
C CYS A 1125 -6.89 1.25 -58.45
N GLY A 1126 -8.17 0.96 -58.26
CA GLY A 1126 -9.14 0.67 -59.34
C GLY A 1126 -9.05 -0.70 -60.01
N GLU A 1127 -7.94 -1.43 -59.85
CA GLU A 1127 -7.74 -2.77 -60.41
C GLU A 1127 -8.83 -3.78 -60.02
N GLN A 1128 -9.14 -4.74 -60.91
CA GLN A 1128 -10.11 -5.79 -60.58
C GLN A 1128 -9.59 -6.75 -59.49
N ILE A 1129 -10.45 -7.04 -58.52
CA ILE A 1129 -10.21 -7.93 -57.38
C ILE A 1129 -11.37 -8.91 -57.21
N GLY A 1130 -11.15 -10.00 -56.47
CA GLY A 1130 -12.12 -11.07 -56.28
C GLY A 1130 -12.07 -12.12 -57.40
N GLY A 1131 -13.23 -12.56 -57.87
CA GLY A 1131 -13.40 -13.69 -58.79
C GLY A 1131 -14.80 -14.30 -58.68
N GLN A 1132 -15.06 -15.43 -59.34
CA GLN A 1132 -16.39 -16.04 -59.39
C GLN A 1132 -16.35 -17.56 -59.14
N ASN A 1133 -17.45 -18.13 -58.64
CA ASN A 1133 -17.60 -19.57 -58.37
C ASN A 1133 -16.49 -20.13 -57.46
N HIS A 1134 -16.10 -19.36 -56.43
CA HIS A 1134 -14.98 -19.58 -55.51
C HIS A 1134 -13.58 -19.56 -56.14
N ARG A 1135 -13.45 -19.33 -57.46
CA ARG A 1135 -12.17 -19.18 -58.17
C ARG A 1135 -11.77 -17.71 -58.26
N LEU A 1136 -10.65 -17.39 -57.61
CA LEU A 1136 -9.99 -16.07 -57.67
C LEU A 1136 -9.56 -15.73 -59.10
N LEU A 1137 -9.59 -14.45 -59.47
CA LEU A 1137 -8.98 -13.93 -60.70
C LEU A 1137 -7.49 -14.24 -60.73
N GLU A 1138 -6.96 -14.66 -61.88
CA GLU A 1138 -5.56 -15.14 -62.01
C GLU A 1138 -4.50 -14.03 -61.83
N THR A 1139 -4.93 -12.76 -61.82
CA THR A 1139 -4.11 -11.58 -61.51
C THR A 1139 -3.99 -11.30 -60.00
N ASN A 1140 -4.86 -11.93 -59.19
CA ASN A 1140 -4.96 -11.74 -57.75
C ASN A 1140 -4.30 -12.91 -57.00
N HIS A 1141 -3.74 -12.65 -55.82
CA HIS A 1141 -2.90 -13.63 -55.12
C HIS A 1141 -3.27 -13.76 -53.64
N HIS A 1142 -3.08 -14.96 -53.06
CA HIS A 1142 -3.32 -15.21 -51.64
C HIS A 1142 -2.24 -14.58 -50.74
N PHE A 1143 -2.63 -14.03 -49.59
CA PHE A 1143 -1.80 -13.14 -48.76
C PHE A 1143 -1.79 -13.52 -47.27
N GLY A 1144 -1.34 -14.74 -46.97
CA GLY A 1144 -1.27 -15.29 -45.61
C GLY A 1144 -0.30 -14.61 -44.63
N LEU A 1145 0.29 -13.45 -44.96
CA LEU A 1145 1.11 -12.67 -44.04
C LEU A 1145 0.31 -12.04 -42.90
N ILE A 1146 -0.99 -11.77 -43.10
CA ILE A 1146 -1.90 -11.30 -42.04
C ILE A 1146 -2.04 -12.35 -40.94
N ASP A 1147 -2.49 -13.55 -41.30
CA ASP A 1147 -3.03 -14.57 -40.38
C ASP A 1147 -2.08 -15.75 -40.14
N GLY A 1148 -1.02 -15.88 -40.94
CA GLY A 1148 -0.11 -17.01 -40.94
C GLY A 1148 -0.71 -18.28 -41.54
N SER A 1149 -1.52 -18.15 -42.59
CA SER A 1149 -1.89 -19.23 -43.52
C SER A 1149 -0.81 -19.45 -44.57
N GLN A 1150 -0.74 -20.65 -45.15
CA GLN A 1150 0.12 -20.97 -46.29
C GLN A 1150 -0.67 -21.03 -47.62
N HIS A 1151 -1.96 -21.34 -47.55
CA HIS A 1151 -2.86 -21.48 -48.69
C HIS A 1151 -4.20 -20.80 -48.38
N ALA A 1152 -4.93 -20.41 -49.42
CA ALA A 1152 -6.29 -19.90 -49.30
C ALA A 1152 -7.26 -20.99 -48.80
N ALA A 1153 -8.33 -20.61 -48.11
CA ALA A 1153 -9.28 -21.52 -47.46
C ALA A 1153 -9.89 -22.58 -48.40
N TRP A 1154 -10.02 -22.27 -49.70
CA TRP A 1154 -10.58 -23.15 -50.73
C TRP A 1154 -9.55 -23.75 -51.69
N SER A 1155 -8.26 -23.70 -51.39
CA SER A 1155 -7.25 -24.32 -52.28
C SER A 1155 -7.32 -25.86 -52.24
N ASN A 1156 -6.82 -26.50 -53.30
CA ASN A 1156 -6.72 -27.97 -53.33
C ASN A 1156 -5.74 -28.50 -52.27
N GLU A 1157 -4.69 -27.75 -51.92
CA GLU A 1157 -3.76 -28.12 -50.83
C GLU A 1157 -4.40 -27.99 -49.44
N ALA A 1158 -5.26 -26.98 -49.22
CA ALA A 1158 -6.00 -26.84 -47.96
C ALA A 1158 -6.92 -28.06 -47.72
N ASN A 1159 -7.63 -28.50 -48.75
CA ASN A 1159 -8.53 -29.65 -48.71
C ASN A 1159 -7.80 -31.00 -48.54
N LEU A 1160 -6.52 -31.11 -48.91
CA LEU A 1160 -5.70 -32.30 -48.66
C LEU A 1160 -5.29 -32.45 -47.18
N ASN A 1161 -5.05 -31.33 -46.48
CA ASN A 1161 -4.66 -31.36 -45.07
C ASN A 1161 -5.81 -31.71 -44.11
N LEU A 1162 -7.06 -31.71 -44.58
CA LEU A 1162 -8.24 -32.20 -43.83
C LEU A 1162 -8.48 -33.71 -43.99
N ARG A 1163 -7.51 -34.47 -44.56
CA ARG A 1163 -7.62 -35.92 -44.80
C ARG A 1163 -6.44 -36.74 -44.26
N GLN A 1164 -6.01 -36.47 -43.04
CA GLN A 1164 -5.30 -37.45 -42.20
C GLN A 1164 -5.96 -37.50 -40.80
N PRO A 1165 -6.11 -38.69 -40.20
CA PRO A 1165 -6.88 -38.90 -38.96
C PRO A 1165 -6.12 -38.56 -37.67
#